data_AF-A0A6A5GBI7-F1
#
_entry.id   AF-A0A6A5GBI7-F1
#
_cell.length_a   1.000
_cell.length_b   1.000
_cell.length_c   1.000
_cell.angle_alpha   90.00
_cell.angle_beta   90.00
_cell.angle_gamma   90.00
#
_symmetry.space_group_name_H-M   'P 1'
#
loop_
_entity.id
_entity.type
_entity.pdbx_description
1 polymer ?
#
loop_
_entity_poly.entity_id
_entity_poly.type
_entity_poly.pdbx_seq_one_letter_code
_entity_poly.pdbx_strand_id
1 'polypeptide(L)'
;MHEMRDWFKLADKNNGYLMLLRESAEWSMKLKKLKEKSENLEQKQSISVKDILNKIKLIESGKCFRKDSSYFVKLQNVISSLISITLFTSNMVPQTREYLDSLSEVKNKLEIVKKEIMTVNKMRPTSDSNAVLSLTNARQISEAIGLCTRTLKNMDSARRHRKHLLSIKEFEKETEETLRHFKLRDWEHPSTALRDMLDKIDELNQESINLKNDSLDEMTGILEKAAKINGMPGKKTTLQKFYKNLSTSSHEESYSNDDYYFNIVQNLDLQFSDYHGRLRNSREFLALLKNYFDEIFGEPNPKNNKKSIEPAVSITSLVFIIIGIIFVILIVSVLVYGLTEAGRTKYKNLYLYYFGKPEEFEKRWRYSLFMDQFNLKNSLLDAVREVNKTNLLKVLKNGAYVNVYNKYGNTALHVATKLGHVELVDVLIRYGADRTLLNSSNRLPEEMLPFRYRAYQPEKADQYDKIKAIYKKYKNKKFRKSVPQVFPVHSFHIFIDDRTETNLTNTFMEKFQSITSDEAMETTTHFVVKTDQYGVMETDRLDLLLWIFNGVIIVKEQWMTDCLDDEKIISQDYNYLVENIKYKGVIYNSILTWTEYMAKGKMPFLIGVYVALVMEHYDNLLTLTAIIESHGGIVLNEFPLKGYFNKNAHPYLHANLGPIFLIHDGSIDLNEYKNDPDRLYNLFTEEEFVIFLLKHEINIDTRENPIPAIKEKAIK
;
A
#
# COMPACT_ATOMS: atom_id res chain seq x y z
N MET A 1 -39.99 -14.71 54.66
CA MET A 1 -40.24 -13.30 55.05
C MET A 1 -39.75 -13.00 56.46
N HIS A 2 -39.94 -13.86 57.47
CA HIS A 2 -39.40 -13.61 58.82
C HIS A 2 -37.86 -13.59 58.85
N GLU A 3 -37.19 -14.50 58.13
CA GLU A 3 -35.72 -14.52 57.99
C GLU A 3 -35.15 -13.28 57.26
N MET A 4 -35.92 -12.65 56.36
CA MET A 4 -35.51 -11.43 55.66
C MET A 4 -35.51 -10.19 56.58
N ARG A 5 -36.32 -10.20 57.64
CA ARG A 5 -36.45 -9.06 58.56
C ARG A 5 -35.31 -9.02 59.58
N ASP A 6 -34.81 -10.18 59.99
CA ASP A 6 -33.64 -10.31 60.85
C ASP A 6 -32.34 -9.99 60.11
N TRP A 7 -32.33 -10.19 58.78
CA TRP A 7 -31.22 -9.85 57.88
C TRP A 7 -30.91 -8.35 57.79
N PHE A 8 -31.93 -7.49 57.73
CA PHE A 8 -31.74 -6.04 57.72
C PHE A 8 -31.18 -5.48 59.04
N LYS A 9 -31.36 -6.20 60.17
CA LYS A 9 -30.83 -5.79 61.47
C LYS A 9 -29.36 -6.16 61.68
N LEU A 10 -28.85 -7.18 60.98
CA LEU A 10 -27.44 -7.61 61.08
C LEU A 10 -26.48 -6.78 60.22
N ALA A 11 -26.99 -5.95 59.31
CA ALA A 11 -26.18 -5.14 58.39
C ALA A 11 -25.50 -3.92 59.04
N ASP A 12 -25.73 -3.64 60.34
CA ASP A 12 -25.29 -2.42 61.01
C ASP A 12 -23.93 -2.53 61.74
N LYS A 13 -23.15 -3.60 61.51
CA LYS A 13 -21.75 -3.69 61.98
C LYS A 13 -20.78 -4.19 60.91
N ASN A 14 -19.98 -3.26 60.40
CA ASN A 14 -18.63 -3.39 59.80
C ASN A 14 -18.31 -4.45 58.73
N ASN A 15 -19.28 -5.01 58.02
CA ASN A 15 -19.06 -5.61 56.68
C ASN A 15 -20.36 -5.88 55.89
N GLY A 16 -21.48 -5.30 56.31
CA GLY A 16 -22.81 -5.67 55.84
C GLY A 16 -23.07 -5.39 54.35
N TYR A 17 -22.59 -4.27 53.81
CA TYR A 17 -22.97 -3.82 52.46
C TYR A 17 -22.37 -4.67 51.33
N LEU A 18 -21.09 -5.04 51.43
CA LEU A 18 -20.42 -5.89 50.44
C LEU A 18 -20.90 -7.35 50.51
N MET A 19 -21.25 -7.82 51.71
CA MET A 19 -21.88 -9.13 51.89
C MET A 19 -23.31 -9.13 51.32
N LEU A 20 -24.08 -8.06 51.53
CA LEU A 20 -25.40 -7.86 50.92
C LEU A 20 -25.32 -7.89 49.39
N LEU A 21 -24.32 -7.22 48.79
CA LEU A 21 -24.10 -7.21 47.34
C LEU A 21 -23.70 -8.58 46.79
N ARG A 22 -22.88 -9.33 47.53
CA ARG A 22 -22.47 -10.68 47.14
C ARG A 22 -23.64 -11.66 47.18
N GLU A 23 -24.44 -11.62 48.23
CA GLU A 23 -25.58 -12.53 48.39
C GLU A 23 -26.76 -12.17 47.48
N SER A 24 -26.99 -10.88 47.21
CA SER A 24 -27.98 -10.45 46.22
C SER A 24 -27.59 -10.84 44.79
N ALA A 25 -26.29 -10.88 44.46
CA ALA A 25 -25.80 -11.43 43.19
C ALA A 25 -25.97 -12.96 43.09
N GLU A 26 -25.77 -13.72 44.19
CA GLU A 26 -26.04 -15.16 44.22
C GLU A 26 -27.54 -15.48 44.05
N TRP A 27 -28.41 -14.66 44.67
CA TRP A 27 -29.85 -14.75 44.47
C TRP A 27 -30.28 -14.41 43.04
N SER A 28 -29.66 -13.42 42.40
CA SER A 28 -29.87 -13.12 40.97
C SER A 28 -29.56 -14.35 40.09
N MET A 29 -28.44 -15.04 40.35
CA MET A 29 -28.11 -16.27 39.63
C MET A 29 -29.09 -17.42 39.90
N LYS A 30 -29.56 -17.59 41.15
CA LYS A 30 -30.59 -18.61 41.49
C LYS A 30 -31.93 -18.31 40.83
N LEU A 31 -32.35 -17.04 40.79
CA LEU A 31 -33.57 -16.58 40.11
C LEU A 31 -33.48 -16.77 38.59
N LYS A 32 -32.28 -16.56 38.00
CA LYS A 32 -32.03 -16.83 36.58
C LYS A 32 -32.19 -18.31 36.24
N LYS A 33 -31.66 -19.22 37.07
CA LYS A 33 -31.85 -20.68 36.93
C LYS A 33 -33.30 -21.14 37.14
N LEU A 34 -34.02 -20.50 38.06
CA LEU A 34 -35.45 -20.75 38.27
C LEU A 34 -36.29 -20.32 37.06
N LYS A 35 -35.90 -19.21 36.41
CA LYS A 35 -36.51 -18.74 35.16
C LYS A 35 -36.25 -19.67 33.97
N GLU A 36 -35.02 -20.16 33.79
CA GLU A 36 -34.72 -21.16 32.75
C GLU A 36 -35.52 -22.47 32.96
N LYS A 37 -35.80 -22.83 34.23
CA LYS A 37 -36.71 -23.93 34.56
C LYS A 37 -38.19 -23.61 34.34
N SER A 38 -38.62 -22.35 34.54
CA SER A 38 -40.01 -21.94 34.30
C SER A 38 -40.33 -21.72 32.81
N GLU A 39 -39.37 -21.21 32.03
CA GLU A 39 -39.50 -21.05 30.57
C GLU A 39 -39.59 -22.42 29.86
N ASN A 40 -38.97 -23.47 30.43
CA ASN A 40 -39.17 -24.86 30.00
C ASN A 40 -40.56 -25.45 30.40
N LEU A 41 -41.27 -24.84 31.35
CA LEU A 41 -42.64 -25.21 31.73
C LEU A 41 -43.69 -24.44 30.90
N GLU A 42 -43.39 -23.22 30.44
CA GLU A 42 -44.27 -22.42 29.57
C GLU A 42 -44.42 -22.97 28.15
N GLN A 43 -43.53 -23.89 27.70
CA GLN A 43 -43.73 -24.64 26.46
C GLN A 43 -44.77 -25.79 26.57
N LYS A 44 -45.36 -26.03 27.75
CA LYS A 44 -46.49 -26.96 27.93
C LYS A 44 -47.73 -26.24 28.49
N GLN A 45 -48.69 -26.04 27.59
CA GLN A 45 -50.11 -25.66 27.81
C GLN A 45 -50.36 -24.25 28.37
N SER A 46 -50.80 -23.35 27.49
CA SER A 46 -51.52 -22.13 27.85
C SER A 46 -52.86 -22.48 28.48
N ILE A 47 -52.95 -22.53 29.80
CA ILE A 47 -54.22 -22.72 30.50
C ILE A 47 -54.97 -21.38 30.46
N SER A 48 -56.12 -21.32 29.79
CA SER A 48 -56.90 -20.08 29.78
C SER A 48 -57.52 -19.84 31.17
N VAL A 49 -57.61 -18.56 31.57
CA VAL A 49 -58.24 -18.16 32.84
C VAL A 49 -59.67 -18.70 32.97
N LYS A 50 -60.37 -18.87 31.85
CA LYS A 50 -61.72 -19.45 31.78
C LYS A 50 -61.74 -20.93 32.17
N ASP A 51 -60.71 -21.69 31.82
CA ASP A 51 -60.57 -23.11 32.19
C ASP A 51 -60.24 -23.29 33.68
N ILE A 52 -59.47 -22.36 34.24
CA ILE A 52 -59.19 -22.31 35.68
C ILE A 52 -60.48 -22.01 36.45
N LEU A 53 -61.23 -20.97 36.03
CA LEU A 53 -62.48 -20.55 36.66
C LEU A 53 -63.59 -21.62 36.60
N ASN A 54 -63.64 -22.39 35.51
CA ASN A 54 -64.56 -23.53 35.38
C ASN A 54 -64.13 -24.73 36.24
N LYS A 55 -62.82 -25.04 36.34
CA LYS A 55 -62.32 -26.16 37.17
C LYS A 55 -62.52 -25.94 38.67
N ILE A 56 -62.39 -24.71 39.15
CA ILE A 56 -62.67 -24.37 40.56
C ILE A 56 -64.15 -24.10 40.85
N LYS A 57 -65.05 -24.35 39.88
CA LYS A 57 -66.51 -24.23 40.00
C LYS A 57 -67.01 -22.89 40.54
N LEU A 58 -66.24 -21.80 40.36
CA LEU A 58 -66.49 -20.53 41.03
C LEU A 58 -67.84 -19.90 40.65
N ILE A 59 -68.31 -20.15 39.43
CA ILE A 59 -69.61 -19.67 38.91
C ILE A 59 -70.79 -20.42 39.56
N GLU A 60 -70.63 -21.71 39.87
CA GLU A 60 -71.62 -22.49 40.63
C GLU A 60 -71.60 -22.09 42.11
N SER A 61 -70.43 -21.89 42.69
CA SER A 61 -70.29 -21.40 44.07
C SER A 61 -70.88 -19.99 44.25
N GLY A 62 -70.78 -19.14 43.22
CA GLY A 62 -71.40 -17.81 43.13
C GLY A 62 -72.91 -17.76 43.40
N LYS A 63 -73.64 -18.83 43.08
CA LYS A 63 -75.10 -18.93 43.32
C LYS A 63 -75.46 -19.21 44.78
N CYS A 64 -74.53 -19.73 45.58
CA CYS A 64 -74.71 -19.94 47.03
C CYS A 64 -74.32 -18.71 47.88
N PHE A 65 -73.66 -17.69 47.32
CA PHE A 65 -73.13 -16.52 48.06
C PHE A 65 -74.12 -15.37 48.30
N ARG A 66 -75.42 -15.58 48.09
CA ARG A 66 -76.44 -14.52 48.30
C ARG A 66 -76.85 -14.30 49.77
N LYS A 67 -76.19 -14.94 50.76
CA LYS A 67 -76.63 -14.92 52.18
C LYS A 67 -75.58 -14.59 53.26
N ASP A 68 -74.32 -14.27 52.94
CA ASP A 68 -73.38 -13.79 53.97
C ASP A 68 -72.25 -12.92 53.37
N SER A 69 -72.10 -11.67 53.87
CA SER A 69 -71.18 -10.64 53.36
C SER A 69 -69.73 -10.81 53.83
N SER A 70 -69.47 -11.67 54.81
CA SER A 70 -68.12 -11.87 55.37
C SER A 70 -67.16 -12.62 54.43
N TYR A 71 -67.68 -13.33 53.42
CA TYR A 71 -66.87 -14.03 52.41
C TYR A 71 -66.43 -13.14 51.24
N PHE A 72 -67.11 -12.01 51.02
CA PHE A 72 -66.76 -11.06 49.95
C PHE A 72 -65.37 -10.44 50.19
N VAL A 73 -65.03 -10.15 51.45
CA VAL A 73 -63.72 -9.64 51.87
C VAL A 73 -62.60 -10.67 51.59
N LYS A 74 -62.87 -11.97 51.82
CA LYS A 74 -61.89 -13.03 51.52
C LYS A 74 -61.70 -13.23 50.02
N LEU A 75 -62.77 -13.15 49.23
CA LEU A 75 -62.69 -13.23 47.77
C LEU A 75 -61.95 -12.03 47.18
N GLN A 76 -62.19 -10.83 47.72
CA GLN A 76 -61.47 -9.60 47.36
C GLN A 76 -59.98 -9.69 47.70
N ASN A 77 -59.62 -10.32 48.82
CA ASN A 77 -58.22 -10.58 49.20
C ASN A 77 -57.54 -11.62 48.29
N VAL A 78 -58.25 -12.66 47.84
CA VAL A 78 -57.71 -13.64 46.90
C VAL A 78 -57.52 -13.02 45.51
N ILE A 79 -58.49 -12.23 45.04
CA ILE A 79 -58.38 -11.49 43.78
C ILE A 79 -57.25 -10.45 43.87
N SER A 80 -57.15 -9.71 44.98
CA SER A 80 -56.06 -8.76 45.25
C SER A 80 -54.70 -9.47 45.30
N SER A 81 -54.62 -10.67 45.87
CA SER A 81 -53.39 -11.46 45.90
C SER A 81 -53.00 -11.97 44.51
N LEU A 82 -53.97 -12.42 43.70
CA LEU A 82 -53.73 -12.85 42.31
C LEU A 82 -53.33 -11.67 41.40
N ILE A 83 -53.94 -10.50 41.59
CA ILE A 83 -53.55 -9.23 40.94
C ILE A 83 -52.15 -8.82 41.40
N SER A 84 -51.84 -8.96 42.69
CA SER A 84 -50.51 -8.66 43.24
C SER A 84 -49.44 -9.59 42.66
N ILE A 85 -49.73 -10.88 42.46
CA ILE A 85 -48.80 -11.85 41.85
C ILE A 85 -48.60 -11.57 40.34
N THR A 86 -49.65 -11.17 39.62
CA THR A 86 -49.54 -10.77 38.21
C THR A 86 -48.85 -9.41 38.01
N LEU A 87 -49.01 -8.47 38.95
CA LEU A 87 -48.27 -7.21 38.98
C LEU A 87 -46.81 -7.37 39.42
N PHE A 88 -46.54 -8.31 40.33
CA PHE A 88 -45.17 -8.65 40.78
C PHE A 88 -44.33 -9.19 39.63
N THR A 89 -44.93 -9.94 38.71
CA THR A 89 -44.25 -10.54 37.55
C THR A 89 -44.13 -9.61 36.35
N SER A 90 -45.10 -8.72 36.11
CA SER A 90 -45.11 -7.89 34.89
C SER A 90 -44.22 -6.64 34.96
N ASN A 91 -44.16 -5.94 36.09
CA ASN A 91 -43.48 -4.64 36.16
C ASN A 91 -42.24 -4.61 37.07
N MET A 92 -42.17 -5.44 38.12
CA MET A 92 -41.02 -5.43 39.04
C MET A 92 -39.86 -6.32 38.59
N VAL A 93 -40.11 -7.43 37.87
CA VAL A 93 -39.03 -8.31 37.38
C VAL A 93 -38.11 -7.59 36.38
N PRO A 94 -38.62 -6.83 35.39
CA PRO A 94 -37.77 -6.05 34.48
C PRO A 94 -37.00 -4.95 35.21
N GLN A 95 -37.63 -4.21 36.12
CA GLN A 95 -36.98 -3.14 36.89
C GLN A 95 -35.93 -3.67 37.88
N THR A 96 -36.22 -4.80 38.53
CA THR A 96 -35.27 -5.47 39.43
C THR A 96 -34.11 -6.05 38.62
N ARG A 97 -34.37 -6.58 37.42
CA ARG A 97 -33.33 -7.02 36.48
C ARG A 97 -32.47 -5.83 36.05
N GLU A 98 -33.06 -4.73 35.61
CA GLU A 98 -32.35 -3.54 35.17
C GLU A 98 -31.48 -2.94 36.29
N TYR A 99 -31.99 -2.96 37.52
CA TYR A 99 -31.22 -2.59 38.71
C TYR A 99 -30.07 -3.56 39.01
N LEU A 100 -30.30 -4.88 38.91
CA LEU A 100 -29.26 -5.90 39.12
C LEU A 100 -28.21 -5.90 38.01
N ASP A 101 -28.61 -5.63 36.77
CA ASP A 101 -27.71 -5.47 35.62
C ASP A 101 -26.87 -4.19 35.78
N SER A 102 -27.47 -3.09 36.24
CA SER A 102 -26.74 -1.86 36.59
C SER A 102 -25.73 -2.11 37.71
N LEU A 103 -26.09 -2.88 38.75
CA LEU A 103 -25.16 -3.26 39.82
C LEU A 103 -24.03 -4.17 39.32
N SER A 104 -24.34 -5.10 38.40
CA SER A 104 -23.35 -5.96 37.74
C SER A 104 -22.37 -5.15 36.89
N GLU A 105 -22.87 -4.16 36.14
CA GLU A 105 -22.06 -3.26 35.34
C GLU A 105 -21.15 -2.39 36.22
N VAL A 106 -21.70 -1.84 37.32
CA VAL A 106 -20.92 -1.10 38.32
C VAL A 106 -19.81 -1.99 38.90
N LYS A 107 -20.11 -3.24 39.26
CA LYS A 107 -19.10 -4.20 39.75
C LYS A 107 -18.00 -4.47 38.72
N ASN A 108 -18.35 -4.71 37.46
CA ASN A 108 -17.39 -4.98 36.40
C ASN A 108 -16.48 -3.77 36.14
N LYS A 109 -17.04 -2.56 36.14
CA LYS A 109 -16.26 -1.32 36.04
C LYS A 109 -15.39 -1.09 37.28
N LEU A 110 -15.89 -1.41 38.48
CA LEU A 110 -15.12 -1.35 39.73
C LEU A 110 -13.94 -2.33 39.73
N GLU A 111 -14.07 -3.52 39.13
CA GLU A 111 -12.95 -4.46 39.02
C GLU A 111 -11.85 -3.97 38.05
N ILE A 112 -12.23 -3.25 36.99
CA ILE A 112 -11.26 -2.57 36.08
C ILE A 112 -10.54 -1.46 36.84
N VAL A 113 -11.30 -0.59 37.52
CA VAL A 113 -10.77 0.49 38.36
C VAL A 113 -9.88 -0.06 39.47
N LYS A 114 -10.27 -1.16 40.13
CA LYS A 114 -9.46 -1.83 41.17
C LYS A 114 -8.16 -2.38 40.60
N LYS A 115 -8.17 -2.93 39.38
CA LYS A 115 -6.93 -3.34 38.69
C LYS A 115 -6.04 -2.14 38.39
N GLU A 116 -6.56 -1.05 37.85
CA GLU A 116 -5.79 0.17 37.59
C GLU A 116 -5.22 0.76 38.89
N ILE A 117 -6.02 0.85 39.96
CA ILE A 117 -5.57 1.31 41.28
C ILE A 117 -4.49 0.39 41.87
N MET A 118 -4.60 -0.94 41.74
CA MET A 118 -3.53 -1.87 42.14
C MET A 118 -2.24 -1.67 41.32
N THR A 119 -2.36 -1.20 40.09
CA THR A 119 -1.23 -0.90 39.20
C THR A 119 -0.56 0.42 39.58
N VAL A 120 -1.36 1.44 39.93
CA VAL A 120 -0.89 2.74 40.45
C VAL A 120 -0.28 2.61 41.86
N ASN A 121 -0.87 1.80 42.74
CA ASN A 121 -0.35 1.54 44.09
C ASN A 121 1.00 0.80 44.09
N LYS A 122 1.34 0.04 43.05
CA LYS A 122 2.70 -0.52 42.90
C LYS A 122 3.78 0.56 42.71
N MET A 123 3.40 1.79 42.35
CA MET A 123 4.32 2.91 42.13
C MET A 123 4.41 3.88 43.33
N ARG A 124 3.60 3.71 44.38
CA ARG A 124 3.67 4.54 45.60
C ARG A 124 3.98 3.65 46.82
N PRO A 125 5.15 3.78 47.47
CA PRO A 125 5.42 3.06 48.70
C PRO A 125 4.58 3.66 49.84
N THR A 126 4.02 2.76 50.65
CA THR A 126 3.55 2.99 52.04
C THR A 126 2.35 3.93 52.24
N SER A 127 1.14 3.37 52.22
CA SER A 127 0.24 3.43 53.39
C SER A 127 -0.82 2.31 53.32
N ASP A 128 -1.04 1.62 54.43
CA ASP A 128 -1.97 0.47 54.57
C ASP A 128 -3.47 0.84 54.48
N SER A 129 -3.82 2.05 54.04
CA SER A 129 -5.21 2.47 53.91
C SER A 129 -5.72 2.24 52.49
N ASN A 130 -6.73 1.40 52.33
CA ASN A 130 -7.41 1.18 51.06
C ASN A 130 -7.99 2.53 50.57
N ALA A 131 -7.31 3.20 49.62
CA ALA A 131 -7.67 4.56 49.16
C ALA A 131 -9.13 4.65 48.66
N VAL A 132 -9.69 3.53 48.19
CA VAL A 132 -11.11 3.42 47.79
C VAL A 132 -12.09 3.60 48.97
N LEU A 133 -11.62 3.48 50.21
CA LEU A 133 -12.40 3.65 51.43
C LEU A 133 -12.06 4.95 52.17
N SER A 134 -11.24 5.84 51.58
CA SER A 134 -10.82 7.09 52.24
C SER A 134 -11.85 8.22 52.17
N LEU A 135 -12.94 8.07 51.40
CA LEU A 135 -13.99 9.10 51.31
C LEU A 135 -14.74 9.22 52.64
N THR A 136 -14.26 10.14 53.49
CA THR A 136 -14.89 10.47 54.76
C THR A 136 -16.31 11.01 54.52
N ASN A 137 -17.28 10.60 55.34
CA ASN A 137 -18.67 11.05 55.27
C ASN A 137 -19.40 10.76 53.94
N ALA A 138 -18.99 9.71 53.21
CA ALA A 138 -19.57 9.33 51.91
C ALA A 138 -21.11 9.27 51.88
N ARG A 139 -21.74 8.80 52.97
CA ARG A 139 -23.21 8.79 53.11
C ARG A 139 -23.80 10.20 53.04
N GLN A 140 -23.23 11.16 53.78
CA GLN A 140 -23.72 12.53 53.82
C GLN A 140 -23.54 13.23 52.47
N ILE A 141 -22.41 12.99 51.78
CA ILE A 141 -22.14 13.52 50.44
C ILE A 141 -23.17 12.97 49.44
N SER A 142 -23.41 11.65 49.45
CA SER A 142 -24.39 11.00 48.58
C SER A 142 -25.81 11.49 48.84
N GLU A 143 -26.23 11.59 50.11
CA GLU A 143 -27.53 12.14 50.50
C GLU A 143 -27.67 13.60 50.03
N ALA A 144 -26.63 14.43 50.19
CA ALA A 144 -26.65 15.83 49.75
C ALA A 144 -26.81 15.97 48.23
N ILE A 145 -26.04 15.21 47.43
CA ILE A 145 -26.13 15.22 45.96
C ILE A 145 -27.50 14.70 45.50
N GLY A 146 -27.99 13.63 46.12
CA GLY A 146 -29.31 13.07 45.83
C GLY A 146 -30.44 14.05 46.09
N LEU A 147 -30.38 14.79 47.20
CA LEU A 147 -31.34 15.84 47.51
C LEU A 147 -31.27 17.00 46.50
N CYS A 148 -30.07 17.50 46.17
CA CYS A 148 -29.90 18.57 45.19
C CYS A 148 -30.49 18.19 43.82
N THR A 149 -30.17 16.99 43.33
CA THR A 149 -30.69 16.47 42.06
C THR A 149 -32.21 16.28 42.11
N ARG A 150 -32.75 15.81 43.23
CA ARG A 150 -34.20 15.67 43.42
C ARG A 150 -34.90 17.02 43.39
N THR A 151 -34.33 18.07 43.99
CA THR A 151 -34.91 19.42 43.96
C THR A 151 -34.95 19.96 42.53
N LEU A 152 -33.88 19.81 41.73
CA LEU A 152 -33.89 20.16 40.31
C LEU A 152 -34.96 19.38 39.53
N LYS A 153 -35.13 18.08 39.80
CA LYS A 153 -36.18 17.27 39.20
C LYS A 153 -37.58 17.76 39.58
N ASN A 154 -37.79 18.21 40.81
CA ASN A 154 -39.07 18.79 41.24
C ASN A 154 -39.33 20.13 40.53
N MET A 155 -38.33 20.98 40.37
CA MET A 155 -38.42 22.23 39.59
C MET A 155 -38.79 21.96 38.13
N ASP A 156 -38.12 21.01 37.47
CA ASP A 156 -38.46 20.62 36.11
C ASP A 156 -39.87 19.99 36.04
N SER A 157 -40.28 19.24 37.07
CA SER A 157 -41.64 18.69 37.15
C SER A 157 -42.68 19.80 37.24
N ALA A 158 -42.43 20.86 38.02
CA ALA A 158 -43.27 22.06 38.07
C ALA A 158 -43.35 22.74 36.70
N ARG A 159 -42.20 22.93 36.04
CA ARG A 159 -42.07 23.52 34.70
C ARG A 159 -42.88 22.75 33.65
N ARG A 160 -42.82 21.42 33.65
CA ARG A 160 -43.62 20.57 32.73
C ARG A 160 -45.13 20.72 32.95
N HIS A 161 -45.55 21.01 34.18
CA HIS A 161 -46.95 21.26 34.52
C HIS A 161 -47.33 22.75 34.49
N ARG A 162 -46.51 23.62 33.89
CA ARG A 162 -46.73 25.10 33.84
C ARG A 162 -48.12 25.50 33.38
N LYS A 163 -48.63 24.88 32.31
CA LYS A 163 -49.98 25.17 31.78
C LYS A 163 -51.07 24.89 32.80
N HIS A 164 -50.93 23.80 33.57
CA HIS A 164 -51.89 23.43 34.61
C HIS A 164 -51.74 24.32 35.84
N LEU A 165 -50.52 24.59 36.29
CA LEU A 165 -50.28 25.48 37.44
C LEU A 165 -50.82 26.90 37.23
N LEU A 166 -50.78 27.40 35.99
CA LEU A 166 -51.25 28.73 35.62
C LEU A 166 -52.71 28.77 35.10
N SER A 167 -53.43 27.64 35.12
CA SER A 167 -54.79 27.57 34.57
C SER A 167 -55.83 28.27 35.45
N ILE A 168 -55.58 28.35 36.76
CA ILE A 168 -56.50 28.95 37.72
C ILE A 168 -56.26 30.46 37.85
N LYS A 169 -57.34 31.24 37.88
CA LYS A 169 -57.28 32.70 38.07
C LYS A 169 -57.63 33.09 39.50
N GLU A 170 -58.73 32.56 40.02
CA GLU A 170 -59.26 32.75 41.37
C GLU A 170 -59.92 31.44 41.82
N PHE A 171 -59.88 31.13 43.11
CA PHE A 171 -60.50 29.93 43.69
C PHE A 171 -61.92 30.23 44.19
N GLU A 172 -62.74 29.20 44.33
CA GLU A 172 -64.05 29.35 44.98
C GLU A 172 -63.87 29.73 46.46
N LYS A 173 -64.80 30.51 47.02
CA LYS A 173 -64.69 31.02 48.40
C LYS A 173 -64.50 29.91 49.45
N GLU A 174 -65.14 28.76 49.25
CA GLU A 174 -65.00 27.60 50.14
C GLU A 174 -63.58 27.01 50.10
N THR A 175 -62.98 26.95 48.92
CA THR A 175 -61.57 26.56 48.72
C THR A 175 -60.64 27.55 49.42
N GLU A 176 -60.88 28.87 49.29
CA GLU A 176 -60.08 29.89 49.96
C GLU A 176 -60.15 29.79 51.50
N GLU A 177 -61.34 29.57 52.06
CA GLU A 177 -61.51 29.35 53.51
C GLU A 177 -60.79 28.09 53.98
N THR A 178 -60.84 27.02 53.19
CA THR A 178 -60.13 25.77 53.47
C THR A 178 -58.60 25.97 53.38
N LEU A 179 -58.12 26.75 52.41
CA LEU A 179 -56.70 27.11 52.31
C LEU A 179 -56.23 27.89 53.55
N ARG A 180 -57.05 28.83 54.07
CA ARG A 180 -56.78 29.52 55.34
C ARG A 180 -56.69 28.56 56.52
N HIS A 181 -57.58 27.56 56.60
CA HIS A 181 -57.57 26.53 57.65
C HIS A 181 -56.28 25.70 57.63
N PHE A 182 -55.83 25.29 56.45
CA PHE A 182 -54.58 24.53 56.28
C PHE A 182 -53.31 25.38 56.36
N LYS A 183 -53.43 26.69 56.68
CA LYS A 183 -52.33 27.67 56.74
C LYS A 183 -51.59 27.83 55.40
N LEU A 184 -52.30 27.66 54.29
CA LEU A 184 -51.79 27.80 52.92
C LEU A 184 -52.18 29.16 52.32
N ARG A 185 -51.92 30.26 53.05
CA ARG A 185 -52.36 31.60 52.62
C ARG A 185 -51.74 32.06 51.30
N ASP A 186 -50.51 31.64 51.02
CA ASP A 186 -49.83 31.93 49.76
C ASP A 186 -50.53 31.29 48.54
N TRP A 187 -51.42 30.33 48.78
CA TRP A 187 -52.24 29.70 47.76
C TRP A 187 -53.60 30.38 47.54
N GLU A 188 -53.97 31.42 48.29
CA GLU A 188 -55.23 32.14 48.04
C GLU A 188 -55.18 32.85 46.67
N HIS A 189 -54.05 33.47 46.33
CA HIS A 189 -53.83 34.14 45.05
C HIS A 189 -52.48 33.75 44.43
N PRO A 190 -52.31 32.49 43.98
CA PRO A 190 -51.00 31.93 43.69
C PRO A 190 -50.44 32.36 42.33
N SER A 191 -51.27 32.93 41.45
CA SER A 191 -50.97 33.18 40.04
C SER A 191 -49.67 33.96 39.81
N THR A 192 -49.43 35.03 40.58
CA THR A 192 -48.22 35.85 40.44
C THR A 192 -46.98 35.11 40.95
N ALA A 193 -47.09 34.48 42.12
CA ALA A 193 -45.98 33.74 42.73
C ALA A 193 -45.59 32.49 41.91
N LEU A 194 -46.58 31.77 41.38
CA LEU A 194 -46.37 30.63 40.47
C LEU A 194 -45.71 31.07 39.16
N ARG A 195 -46.13 32.20 38.58
CA ARG A 195 -45.51 32.73 37.35
C ARG A 195 -44.07 33.13 37.59
N ASP A 196 -43.78 33.92 38.62
CA ASP A 196 -42.41 34.31 39.00
C ASP A 196 -41.52 33.09 39.27
N MET A 197 -42.04 32.09 40.00
CA MET A 197 -41.33 30.83 40.25
C MET A 197 -41.01 30.10 38.94
N LEU A 198 -41.98 29.93 38.05
CA LEU A 198 -41.80 29.19 36.79
C LEU A 198 -40.86 29.92 35.83
N ASP A 199 -40.93 31.25 35.77
CA ASP A 199 -40.05 32.05 34.91
C ASP A 199 -38.59 31.96 35.39
N LYS A 200 -38.34 31.99 36.71
CA LYS A 200 -37.00 31.74 37.28
C LYS A 200 -36.49 30.32 37.00
N ILE A 201 -37.38 29.32 36.98
CA ILE A 201 -37.00 27.95 36.62
C ILE A 201 -36.66 27.86 35.13
N ASP A 202 -37.39 28.58 34.25
CA ASP A 202 -37.10 28.63 32.82
C ASP A 202 -35.75 29.30 32.54
N GLU A 203 -35.43 30.39 33.24
CA GLU A 203 -34.10 31.05 33.18
C GLU A 203 -32.98 30.09 33.60
N LEU A 204 -33.14 29.41 34.74
CA LEU A 204 -32.19 28.42 35.22
C LEU A 204 -31.99 27.27 34.21
N ASN A 205 -33.08 26.81 33.58
CA ASN A 205 -33.01 25.77 32.57
C ASN A 205 -32.25 26.24 31.33
N GLN A 206 -32.47 27.47 30.84
CA GLN A 206 -31.73 28.01 29.70
C GLN A 206 -30.23 28.13 29.97
N GLU A 207 -29.84 28.64 31.14
CA GLU A 207 -28.43 28.72 31.51
C GLU A 207 -27.77 27.35 31.60
N SER A 208 -28.50 26.33 32.09
CA SER A 208 -27.98 24.97 32.22
C SER A 208 -27.61 24.32 30.87
N ILE A 209 -28.21 24.75 29.76
CA ILE A 209 -27.96 24.18 28.42
C ILE A 209 -26.49 24.38 28.01
N ASN A 210 -25.91 25.54 28.33
CA ASN A 210 -24.55 25.90 27.92
C ASN A 210 -23.47 25.15 28.73
N LEU A 211 -23.82 24.57 29.87
CA LEU A 211 -22.87 23.94 30.80
C LEU A 211 -22.69 22.43 30.57
N LYS A 212 -23.34 21.84 29.56
CA LYS A 212 -23.40 20.39 29.35
C LYS A 212 -22.03 19.70 29.22
N ASN A 213 -21.01 20.42 28.77
CA ASN A 213 -19.64 19.93 28.58
C ASN A 213 -18.60 20.65 29.45
N ASP A 214 -19.04 21.49 30.39
CA ASP A 214 -18.14 22.27 31.25
C ASP A 214 -17.66 21.47 32.46
N SER A 215 -16.73 22.05 33.23
CA SER A 215 -16.19 21.41 34.42
C SER A 215 -17.26 21.17 35.50
N LEU A 216 -17.05 20.16 36.36
CA LEU A 216 -17.94 19.86 37.48
C LEU A 216 -18.14 21.09 38.40
N ASP A 217 -17.08 21.90 38.56
CA ASP A 217 -17.12 23.13 39.35
C ASP A 217 -18.05 24.18 38.72
N GLU A 218 -18.02 24.35 37.39
CA GLU A 218 -18.94 25.26 36.69
C GLU A 218 -20.40 24.76 36.75
N MET A 219 -20.61 23.45 36.60
CA MET A 219 -21.94 22.83 36.74
C MET A 219 -22.56 23.05 38.14
N THR A 220 -21.74 23.12 39.20
CA THR A 220 -22.25 23.41 40.56
C THR A 220 -22.90 24.78 40.67
N GLY A 221 -22.54 25.74 39.82
CA GLY A 221 -23.14 27.07 39.81
C GLY A 221 -24.66 27.04 39.58
N ILE A 222 -25.17 26.05 38.85
CA ILE A 222 -26.62 25.85 38.65
C ILE A 222 -27.32 25.50 39.96
N LEU A 223 -26.69 24.71 40.85
CA LEU A 223 -27.29 24.37 42.14
C LEU A 223 -27.38 25.60 43.06
N GLU A 224 -26.36 26.45 43.06
CA GLU A 224 -26.38 27.71 43.80
C GLU A 224 -27.44 28.68 43.27
N LYS A 225 -27.61 28.76 41.94
CA LYS A 225 -28.68 29.56 41.33
C LYS A 225 -30.06 28.99 41.62
N ALA A 226 -30.23 27.67 41.59
CA ALA A 226 -31.47 27.00 42.00
C ALA A 226 -31.84 27.32 43.45
N ALA A 227 -30.84 27.47 44.33
CA ALA A 227 -31.04 27.85 45.73
C ALA A 227 -31.62 29.26 45.92
N LYS A 228 -31.77 30.07 44.86
CA LYS A 228 -32.44 31.38 44.92
C LYS A 228 -33.93 31.29 44.62
N ILE A 229 -34.41 30.13 44.17
CA ILE A 229 -35.82 29.89 43.84
C ILE A 229 -36.49 29.28 45.07
N ASN A 230 -37.38 30.04 45.73
CA ASN A 230 -38.05 29.62 46.96
C ASN A 230 -39.14 28.57 46.71
N GLY A 231 -39.80 28.66 45.57
CA GLY A 231 -40.97 27.85 45.26
C GLY A 231 -42.25 28.33 45.95
N MET A 232 -43.28 27.49 45.99
CA MET A 232 -44.55 27.75 46.68
C MET A 232 -44.61 27.08 48.06
N PRO A 233 -44.95 27.81 49.13
CA PRO A 233 -45.07 27.25 50.49
C PRO A 233 -46.19 26.22 50.59
N GLY A 234 -45.93 25.02 51.11
CA GLY A 234 -46.93 23.96 51.22
C GLY A 234 -46.30 22.61 50.88
N LYS A 235 -45.84 21.90 51.91
CA LYS A 235 -45.29 20.55 51.73
C LYS A 235 -46.29 19.68 51.00
N LYS A 236 -45.78 18.81 50.12
CA LYS A 236 -46.58 17.84 49.37
C LYS A 236 -47.62 17.10 50.24
N THR A 237 -47.23 16.68 51.44
CA THR A 237 -48.13 16.01 52.39
C THR A 237 -49.27 16.89 52.90
N THR A 238 -49.05 18.19 53.03
CA THR A 238 -50.08 19.17 53.44
C THR A 238 -51.05 19.40 52.29
N LEU A 239 -50.55 19.56 51.05
CA LEU A 239 -51.38 19.70 49.86
C LEU A 239 -52.22 18.44 49.59
N GLN A 240 -51.69 17.24 49.85
CA GLN A 240 -52.46 16.00 49.77
C GLN A 240 -53.57 15.91 50.82
N LYS A 241 -53.30 16.36 52.05
CA LYS A 241 -54.34 16.42 53.10
C LYS A 241 -55.41 17.46 52.77
N PHE A 242 -54.99 18.62 52.25
CA PHE A 242 -55.89 19.66 51.78
C PHE A 242 -56.80 19.13 50.66
N TYR A 243 -56.22 18.54 49.61
CA TYR A 243 -56.99 17.98 48.49
C TYR A 243 -57.96 16.89 48.97
N LYS A 244 -57.52 16.01 49.87
CA LYS A 244 -58.41 14.99 50.45
C LYS A 244 -59.61 15.64 51.15
N ASN A 245 -59.40 16.72 51.91
CA ASN A 245 -60.48 17.44 52.60
C ASN A 245 -61.43 18.10 51.59
N LEU A 246 -60.89 18.79 50.59
CA LEU A 246 -61.64 19.42 49.49
C LEU A 246 -62.52 18.40 48.75
N SER A 247 -61.94 17.26 48.37
CA SER A 247 -62.67 16.17 47.69
C SER A 247 -63.73 15.46 48.54
N THR A 248 -63.71 15.66 49.87
CA THR A 248 -64.70 15.09 50.79
C THR A 248 -65.82 16.06 51.16
N SER A 249 -65.67 17.37 50.89
CA SER A 249 -66.73 18.37 51.08
C SER A 249 -67.55 18.62 49.81
N SER A 250 -66.97 18.37 48.62
CA SER A 250 -67.67 18.41 47.33
C SER A 250 -68.79 17.35 47.25
N HIS A 251 -70.06 17.79 47.17
CA HIS A 251 -71.23 16.90 47.08
C HIS A 251 -71.19 16.06 45.79
N GLU A 252 -71.56 14.78 45.92
CA GLU A 252 -71.23 13.61 45.09
C GLU A 252 -71.48 13.62 43.56
N GLU A 253 -71.85 14.73 42.91
CA GLU A 253 -72.14 14.70 41.45
C GLU A 253 -71.50 15.79 40.59
N SER A 254 -70.60 16.64 41.11
CA SER A 254 -69.83 17.56 40.25
C SER A 254 -68.49 17.96 40.88
N TYR A 255 -67.37 17.44 40.36
CA TYR A 255 -66.03 17.91 40.73
C TYR A 255 -65.88 19.38 40.34
N SER A 256 -65.52 20.23 41.29
CA SER A 256 -65.24 21.64 41.02
C SER A 256 -63.97 21.77 40.17
N ASN A 257 -63.81 22.91 39.49
CA ASN A 257 -62.56 23.20 38.79
C ASN A 257 -61.35 23.23 39.75
N ASP A 258 -61.60 23.59 41.02
CA ASP A 258 -60.60 23.61 42.09
C ASP A 258 -60.15 22.18 42.46
N ASP A 259 -61.07 21.21 42.48
CA ASP A 259 -60.74 19.79 42.69
C ASP A 259 -59.84 19.26 41.58
N TYR A 260 -60.18 19.56 40.33
CA TYR A 260 -59.34 19.15 39.20
C TYR A 260 -57.94 19.80 39.27
N TYR A 261 -57.89 21.07 39.67
CA TYR A 261 -56.63 21.78 39.85
C TYR A 261 -55.75 21.08 40.91
N PHE A 262 -56.28 20.87 42.11
CA PHE A 262 -55.52 20.31 43.23
C PHE A 262 -55.22 18.81 43.12
N ASN A 263 -55.95 18.04 42.31
CA ASN A 263 -55.64 16.64 42.04
C ASN A 263 -54.22 16.44 41.45
N ILE A 264 -53.78 17.39 40.61
CA ILE A 264 -52.43 17.38 40.04
C ILE A 264 -51.44 18.07 40.98
N VAL A 265 -51.82 19.24 41.54
CA VAL A 265 -50.92 20.03 42.39
C VAL A 265 -50.49 19.28 43.66
N GLN A 266 -51.37 18.47 44.27
CA GLN A 266 -51.01 17.66 45.44
C GLN A 266 -49.85 16.68 45.20
N ASN A 267 -49.56 16.36 43.94
CA ASN A 267 -48.51 15.41 43.58
C ASN A 267 -47.17 16.10 43.29
N LEU A 268 -47.16 17.43 43.21
CA LEU A 268 -45.96 18.24 43.03
C LEU A 268 -45.36 18.63 44.39
N ASP A 269 -44.04 18.76 44.42
CA ASP A 269 -43.30 19.28 45.58
C ASP A 269 -42.71 20.62 45.18
N LEU A 270 -43.42 21.69 45.53
CA LEU A 270 -43.12 23.04 45.08
C LEU A 270 -42.41 23.87 46.15
N GLN A 271 -42.20 23.35 47.36
CA GLN A 271 -41.52 24.06 48.45
C GLN A 271 -40.01 23.83 48.37
N PHE A 272 -39.35 24.49 47.43
CA PHE A 272 -37.91 24.30 47.19
C PHE A 272 -37.02 24.89 48.29
N SER A 273 -37.55 25.86 49.06
CA SER A 273 -36.88 26.48 50.21
C SER A 273 -36.37 25.48 51.25
N ASP A 274 -37.02 24.32 51.41
CA ASP A 274 -36.60 23.26 52.34
C ASP A 274 -35.19 22.72 52.03
N TYR A 275 -34.70 22.91 50.80
CA TYR A 275 -33.41 22.37 50.34
C TYR A 275 -32.34 23.45 50.10
N HIS A 276 -32.63 24.73 50.40
CA HIS A 276 -31.73 25.86 50.12
C HIS A 276 -30.34 25.71 50.72
N GLY A 277 -30.27 25.33 52.00
CA GLY A 277 -28.98 25.16 52.68
C GLY A 277 -28.10 24.09 52.02
N ARG A 278 -28.71 23.02 51.51
CA ARG A 278 -27.99 21.94 50.82
C ARG A 278 -27.56 22.38 49.42
N LEU A 279 -28.42 23.09 48.69
CA LEU A 279 -28.11 23.62 47.36
C LEU A 279 -26.98 24.66 47.39
N ARG A 280 -26.99 25.57 48.39
CA ARG A 280 -25.92 26.57 48.56
C ARG A 280 -24.56 25.95 48.92
N ASN A 281 -24.57 24.89 49.71
CA ASN A 281 -23.34 24.22 50.13
C ASN A 281 -22.91 23.10 49.15
N SER A 282 -23.55 22.99 47.98
CA SER A 282 -23.29 21.93 46.99
C SER A 282 -21.83 21.92 46.50
N ARG A 283 -21.20 23.09 46.36
CA ARG A 283 -19.79 23.22 46.01
C ARG A 283 -18.86 22.52 46.98
N GLU A 284 -19.12 22.63 48.28
CA GLU A 284 -18.28 22.01 49.31
C GLU A 284 -18.34 20.48 49.21
N PHE A 285 -19.54 19.91 49.06
CA PHE A 285 -19.71 18.47 48.91
C PHE A 285 -19.10 17.94 47.60
N LEU A 286 -19.23 18.68 46.50
CA LEU A 286 -18.68 18.29 45.21
C LEU A 286 -17.16 18.49 45.14
N ALA A 287 -16.60 19.48 45.83
CA ALA A 287 -15.16 19.65 45.99
C ALA A 287 -14.54 18.49 46.80
N LEU A 288 -15.19 18.03 47.87
CA LEU A 288 -14.76 16.83 48.60
C LEU A 288 -14.76 15.60 47.71
N LEU A 289 -15.78 15.43 46.88
CA LEU A 289 -15.88 14.31 45.95
C LEU A 289 -14.82 14.42 44.84
N LYS A 290 -14.58 15.62 44.30
CA LYS A 290 -13.56 15.91 43.30
C LYS A 290 -12.17 15.64 43.86
N ASN A 291 -11.84 16.16 45.04
CA ASN A 291 -10.54 15.92 45.70
C ASN A 291 -10.30 14.43 45.95
N TYR A 292 -11.32 13.69 46.38
CA TYR A 292 -11.22 12.24 46.55
C TYR A 292 -10.92 11.54 45.23
N PHE A 293 -11.59 11.92 44.14
CA PHE A 293 -11.30 11.35 42.83
C PHE A 293 -9.96 11.83 42.25
N ASP A 294 -9.52 13.06 42.51
CA ASP A 294 -8.19 13.56 42.16
C ASP A 294 -7.10 12.86 42.98
N GLU A 295 -7.37 12.47 44.23
CA GLU A 295 -6.44 11.68 45.05
C GLU A 295 -6.28 10.25 44.52
N ILE A 296 -7.39 9.63 44.09
CA ILE A 296 -7.41 8.27 43.54
C ILE A 296 -6.91 8.21 42.09
N PHE A 297 -7.26 9.21 41.27
CA PHE A 297 -7.11 9.18 39.81
C PHE A 297 -6.26 10.34 39.24
N GLY A 298 -5.92 11.37 40.02
CA GLY A 298 -5.25 12.60 39.55
C GLY A 298 -3.71 12.61 39.64
N GLU A 299 -3.11 13.30 38.66
CA GLU A 299 -1.68 13.41 38.30
C GLU A 299 -0.79 14.27 39.26
N PRO A 300 0.56 14.18 39.18
CA PRO A 300 1.48 14.79 40.15
C PRO A 300 1.50 16.34 40.16
N ASN A 301 1.24 16.90 41.35
CA ASN A 301 1.48 18.25 41.90
C ASN A 301 2.08 19.37 40.99
N PRO A 302 1.44 20.57 40.89
CA PRO A 302 1.85 21.68 40.01
C PRO A 302 2.82 22.70 40.64
N LYS A 303 3.64 22.32 41.62
CA LYS A 303 4.59 23.24 42.26
C LYS A 303 5.96 22.60 42.52
N ASN A 304 6.72 22.45 41.44
CA ASN A 304 8.17 22.60 41.48
C ASN A 304 8.59 23.36 40.23
N ASN A 305 9.54 24.28 40.42
CA ASN A 305 10.17 25.14 39.41
C ASN A 305 10.30 24.46 38.05
N LYS A 306 10.12 25.24 36.97
CA LYS A 306 10.52 24.89 35.59
C LYS A 306 11.88 24.18 35.56
N LYS A 307 11.85 22.87 35.77
CA LYS A 307 12.71 21.88 35.17
C LYS A 307 11.72 21.01 34.44
N SER A 308 11.53 21.36 33.19
CA SER A 308 11.03 20.43 32.19
C SER A 308 11.72 19.09 32.45
N ILE A 309 10.99 18.12 33.00
CA ILE A 309 11.16 16.79 32.49
C ILE A 309 10.52 16.90 31.11
N GLU A 310 11.29 17.43 30.15
CA GLU A 310 11.08 17.07 28.77
C GLU A 310 10.93 15.55 28.79
N PRO A 311 9.95 14.95 28.09
CA PRO A 311 10.05 13.52 27.86
C PRO A 311 11.49 13.30 27.38
N ALA A 312 12.22 12.34 27.97
CA ALA A 312 13.63 12.12 27.63
C ALA A 312 13.87 12.01 26.11
N VAL A 313 12.77 11.78 25.37
CA VAL A 313 12.62 11.81 23.93
C VAL A 313 11.31 12.59 23.63
N SER A 314 11.40 13.76 22.98
CA SER A 314 10.26 14.50 22.42
C SER A 314 9.33 13.59 21.60
N ILE A 315 8.03 13.92 21.46
CA ILE A 315 7.13 13.22 20.51
C ILE A 315 7.74 13.22 19.10
N THR A 316 8.42 14.31 18.71
CA THR A 316 9.19 14.35 17.46
C THR A 316 10.31 13.31 17.46
N SER A 317 11.05 13.17 18.56
CA SER A 317 12.09 12.16 18.71
C SER A 317 11.53 10.73 18.73
N LEU A 318 10.31 10.50 19.24
CA LEU A 318 9.63 9.20 19.17
C LEU A 318 9.25 8.87 17.72
N VAL A 319 8.76 9.86 16.96
CA VAL A 319 8.50 9.73 15.53
C VAL A 319 9.81 9.46 14.77
N PHE A 320 10.91 10.15 15.10
CA PHE A 320 12.22 9.86 14.49
C PHE A 320 12.76 8.49 14.86
N ILE A 321 12.51 7.98 16.07
CA ILE A 321 12.87 6.60 16.47
C ILE A 321 12.04 5.59 15.67
N ILE A 322 10.73 5.82 15.50
CA ILE A 322 9.87 4.93 14.71
C ILE A 322 10.28 4.97 13.23
N ILE A 323 10.54 6.15 12.67
CA ILE A 323 11.07 6.30 11.31
C ILE A 323 12.43 5.60 11.20
N GLY A 324 13.31 5.76 12.20
CA GLY A 324 14.59 5.07 12.29
C GLY A 324 14.44 3.56 12.31
N ILE A 325 13.52 3.01 13.10
CA ILE A 325 13.22 1.57 13.14
C ILE A 325 12.68 1.08 11.80
N ILE A 326 11.76 1.82 11.15
CA ILE A 326 11.28 1.49 9.80
C ILE A 326 12.43 1.51 8.79
N PHE A 327 13.31 2.50 8.89
CA PHE A 327 14.48 2.62 8.01
C PHE A 327 15.46 1.46 8.24
N VAL A 328 15.69 1.07 9.50
CA VAL A 328 16.50 -0.11 9.85
C VAL A 328 15.85 -1.39 9.33
N ILE A 329 14.54 -1.57 9.48
CA ILE A 329 13.81 -2.73 8.93
C ILE A 329 13.93 -2.76 7.40
N LEU A 330 13.84 -1.60 6.73
CA LEU A 330 13.98 -1.49 5.29
C LEU A 330 15.42 -1.80 4.84
N ILE A 331 16.43 -1.29 5.56
CA ILE A 331 17.85 -1.63 5.33
C ILE A 331 18.07 -3.12 5.52
N VAL A 332 17.58 -3.72 6.61
CA VAL A 332 17.71 -5.16 6.87
C VAL A 332 17.02 -5.96 5.78
N SER A 333 15.84 -5.54 5.33
CA SER A 333 15.11 -6.20 4.22
C SER A 333 15.90 -6.13 2.91
N VAL A 334 16.54 -5.01 2.62
CA VAL A 334 17.45 -4.83 1.48
C VAL A 334 18.67 -5.75 1.64
N LEU A 335 19.33 -5.76 2.80
CA LEU A 335 20.48 -6.64 3.04
C LEU A 335 20.12 -8.12 2.89
N VAL A 336 19.02 -8.57 3.49
CA VAL A 336 18.51 -9.94 3.39
C VAL A 336 18.18 -10.30 1.94
N TYR A 337 17.50 -9.40 1.21
CA TYR A 337 17.24 -9.61 -0.22
C TYR A 337 18.55 -9.75 -1.00
N GLY A 338 19.57 -8.93 -0.68
CA GLY A 338 20.92 -9.00 -1.24
C GLY A 338 21.68 -10.30 -0.99
N LEU A 339 21.28 -11.12 -0.02
CA LEU A 339 21.87 -12.46 0.19
C LEU A 339 21.31 -13.50 -0.79
N THR A 340 20.14 -13.24 -1.39
CA THR A 340 19.55 -14.10 -2.42
C THR A 340 20.25 -13.91 -3.77
N GLU A 341 20.25 -14.94 -4.63
CA GLU A 341 20.80 -14.82 -6.00
C GLU A 341 20.09 -13.74 -6.83
N ALA A 342 18.76 -13.70 -6.78
CA ALA A 342 17.97 -12.68 -7.45
C ALA A 342 18.31 -11.26 -6.95
N GLY A 343 18.52 -11.09 -5.65
CA GLY A 343 18.91 -9.80 -5.07
C GLY A 343 20.32 -9.38 -5.45
N ARG A 344 21.29 -10.30 -5.43
CA ARG A 344 22.66 -10.03 -5.92
C ARG A 344 22.65 -9.58 -7.38
N THR A 345 21.93 -10.29 -8.25
CA THR A 345 21.79 -9.91 -9.67
C THR A 345 21.13 -8.54 -9.83
N LYS A 346 20.06 -8.27 -9.07
CA LYS A 346 19.38 -6.98 -9.10
C LYS A 346 20.27 -5.84 -8.59
N TYR A 347 21.04 -6.05 -7.53
CA TYR A 347 21.99 -5.06 -6.99
C TYR A 347 23.16 -4.82 -7.93
N LYS A 348 23.68 -5.87 -8.58
CA LYS A 348 24.69 -5.73 -9.63
C LYS A 348 24.14 -4.90 -10.80
N ASN A 349 22.92 -5.19 -11.26
CA ASN A 349 22.29 -4.42 -12.34
C ASN A 349 22.01 -2.97 -11.95
N LEU A 350 21.57 -2.74 -10.71
CA LEU A 350 21.34 -1.40 -10.18
C LEU A 350 22.66 -0.62 -10.08
N TYR A 351 23.70 -1.25 -9.57
CA TYR A 351 25.05 -0.71 -9.52
C TYR A 351 25.54 -0.36 -10.93
N LEU A 352 25.42 -1.26 -11.90
CA LEU A 352 25.82 -0.99 -13.28
C LEU A 352 25.04 0.18 -13.90
N TYR A 353 23.73 0.23 -13.65
CA TYR A 353 22.89 1.31 -14.17
C TYR A 353 23.29 2.69 -13.61
N TYR A 354 23.71 2.77 -12.34
CA TYR A 354 24.06 4.04 -11.70
C TYR A 354 25.55 4.40 -11.73
N PHE A 355 26.41 3.42 -11.63
CA PHE A 355 27.85 3.54 -11.35
C PHE A 355 28.73 2.64 -12.23
N GLY A 356 28.15 1.84 -13.13
CA GLY A 356 28.90 0.90 -13.96
C GLY A 356 29.93 1.61 -14.83
N LYS A 357 31.16 1.10 -14.81
CA LYS A 357 32.23 1.52 -15.71
C LYS A 357 32.01 0.89 -17.09
N PRO A 358 32.49 1.53 -18.19
CA PRO A 358 32.36 0.97 -19.54
C PRO A 358 32.80 -0.50 -19.64
N GLU A 359 33.94 -0.86 -19.06
CA GLU A 359 34.48 -2.22 -19.02
C GLU A 359 33.48 -3.27 -18.49
N GLU A 360 32.67 -2.92 -17.50
CA GLU A 360 31.67 -3.82 -16.92
C GLU A 360 30.45 -3.99 -17.82
N PHE A 361 30.13 -2.98 -18.65
CA PHE A 361 29.13 -3.12 -19.71
C PHE A 361 29.65 -3.99 -20.84
N GLU A 362 30.92 -3.83 -21.23
CA GLU A 362 31.55 -4.64 -22.28
C GLU A 362 31.54 -6.12 -21.94
N LYS A 363 31.78 -6.48 -20.67
CA LYS A 363 31.65 -7.86 -20.18
C LYS A 363 30.29 -8.50 -20.44
N ARG A 364 29.23 -7.71 -20.64
CA ARG A 364 27.89 -8.22 -20.95
C ARG A 364 27.51 -8.03 -22.40
N TRP A 365 27.86 -6.89 -23.00
CA TRP A 365 27.57 -6.62 -24.41
C TRP A 365 28.29 -7.56 -25.37
N ARG A 366 29.38 -8.23 -24.98
CA ARG A 366 29.97 -9.29 -25.82
C ARG A 366 28.99 -10.39 -26.21
N TYR A 367 27.95 -10.63 -25.41
CA TYR A 367 26.92 -11.63 -25.72
C TYR A 367 25.75 -11.07 -26.52
N SER A 368 25.73 -9.76 -26.82
CA SER A 368 24.63 -9.14 -27.58
C SER A 368 24.45 -9.80 -28.96
N LEU A 369 25.52 -10.32 -29.57
CA LEU A 369 25.42 -11.08 -30.82
C LEU A 369 24.41 -12.22 -30.71
N PHE A 370 24.45 -12.97 -29.59
CA PHE A 370 23.62 -14.15 -29.36
C PHE A 370 22.28 -13.82 -28.69
N MET A 371 22.26 -12.80 -27.82
CA MET A 371 21.06 -12.41 -27.06
C MET A 371 20.07 -11.58 -27.88
N ASP A 372 20.58 -10.73 -28.77
CA ASP A 372 19.77 -9.74 -29.48
C ASP A 372 19.30 -10.27 -30.85
N GLN A 373 19.64 -11.50 -31.22
CA GLN A 373 19.30 -12.10 -32.50
C GLN A 373 18.20 -13.17 -32.41
N PHE A 374 17.42 -13.29 -33.46
CA PHE A 374 16.48 -14.37 -33.72
C PHE A 374 16.55 -14.76 -35.19
N ASN A 375 16.78 -16.03 -35.51
CA ASN A 375 17.03 -16.51 -36.89
C ASN A 375 18.11 -15.68 -37.61
N LEU A 376 19.25 -15.43 -36.94
CA LEU A 376 20.38 -14.63 -37.43
C LEU A 376 20.07 -13.17 -37.79
N LYS A 377 18.89 -12.67 -37.39
CA LYS A 377 18.48 -11.28 -37.59
C LYS A 377 18.40 -10.58 -36.25
N ASN A 378 18.88 -9.34 -36.20
CA ASN A 378 18.82 -8.55 -34.98
C ASN A 378 17.36 -8.16 -34.65
N SER A 379 16.88 -8.61 -33.49
CA SER A 379 15.50 -8.46 -33.02
C SER A 379 15.09 -7.00 -32.87
N LEU A 380 16.02 -6.10 -32.56
CA LEU A 380 15.75 -4.67 -32.44
C LEU A 380 15.46 -4.05 -33.82
N LEU A 381 16.27 -4.41 -34.83
CA LEU A 381 16.07 -3.95 -36.20
C LEU A 381 14.79 -4.52 -36.82
N ASP A 382 14.49 -5.79 -36.57
CA ASP A 382 13.24 -6.42 -37.03
C ASP A 382 12.02 -5.75 -36.39
N ALA A 383 12.04 -5.47 -35.08
CA ALA A 383 10.95 -4.76 -34.41
C ALA A 383 10.71 -3.35 -34.99
N VAL A 384 11.77 -2.64 -35.41
CA VAL A 384 11.62 -1.34 -36.08
C VAL A 384 11.07 -1.50 -37.50
N ARG A 385 11.55 -2.48 -38.27
CA ARG A 385 11.06 -2.76 -39.63
C ARG A 385 9.57 -3.11 -39.63
N GLU A 386 9.13 -3.88 -38.64
CA GLU A 386 7.74 -4.32 -38.48
C GLU A 386 6.86 -3.29 -37.78
N VAL A 387 7.41 -2.14 -37.39
CA VAL A 387 6.70 -1.08 -36.66
C VAL A 387 6.11 -1.58 -35.33
N ASN A 388 6.75 -2.58 -34.72
CA ASN A 388 6.26 -3.24 -33.52
C ASN A 388 6.88 -2.62 -32.26
N LYS A 389 6.20 -1.60 -31.73
CA LYS A 389 6.60 -0.91 -30.50
C LYS A 389 6.72 -1.84 -29.28
N THR A 390 5.85 -2.83 -29.17
CA THR A 390 5.82 -3.75 -28.03
C THR A 390 7.08 -4.61 -28.02
N ASN A 391 7.42 -5.19 -29.17
CA ASN A 391 8.66 -5.96 -29.34
C ASN A 391 9.89 -5.08 -29.15
N LEU A 392 9.87 -3.87 -29.71
CA LEU A 392 10.96 -2.91 -29.52
C LEU A 392 11.20 -2.60 -28.04
N LEU A 393 10.14 -2.29 -27.28
CA LEU A 393 10.24 -2.03 -25.85
C LEU A 393 10.69 -3.25 -25.06
N LYS A 394 10.25 -4.46 -25.43
CA LYS A 394 10.68 -5.71 -24.79
C LYS A 394 12.18 -5.91 -24.96
N VAL A 395 12.68 -5.80 -26.20
CA VAL A 395 14.09 -5.98 -26.54
C VAL A 395 14.96 -4.91 -25.86
N LEU A 396 14.55 -3.63 -25.90
CA LEU A 396 15.28 -2.54 -25.23
C LEU A 396 15.30 -2.66 -23.69
N LYS A 397 14.20 -3.13 -23.06
CA LYS A 397 14.17 -3.40 -21.62
C LYS A 397 15.05 -4.58 -21.23
N ASN A 398 15.23 -5.53 -22.14
CA ASN A 398 16.15 -6.64 -21.99
C ASN A 398 17.61 -6.26 -22.27
N GLY A 399 17.93 -4.97 -22.43
CA GLY A 399 19.31 -4.51 -22.47
C GLY A 399 20.00 -4.63 -23.83
N ALA A 400 19.23 -4.89 -24.89
CA ALA A 400 19.76 -4.99 -26.25
C ALA A 400 20.55 -3.76 -26.67
N TYR A 401 21.57 -3.96 -27.50
CA TYR A 401 22.40 -2.87 -27.97
C TYR A 401 21.60 -1.98 -28.96
N VAL A 402 21.30 -0.74 -28.55
CA VAL A 402 20.37 0.14 -29.29
C VAL A 402 20.94 0.71 -30.60
N ASN A 403 22.27 0.73 -30.74
CA ASN A 403 22.96 1.41 -31.84
C ASN A 403 23.42 0.45 -32.96
N VAL A 404 22.76 -0.71 -33.07
CA VAL A 404 23.05 -1.68 -34.14
C VAL A 404 22.75 -1.09 -35.52
N TYR A 405 23.60 -1.42 -36.48
CA TYR A 405 23.46 -1.11 -37.89
C TYR A 405 22.81 -2.27 -38.64
N ASN A 406 21.97 -1.96 -39.61
CA ASN A 406 21.49 -2.94 -40.58
C ASN A 406 22.49 -3.09 -41.74
N LYS A 407 22.22 -4.07 -42.62
CA LYS A 407 23.04 -4.33 -43.82
C LYS A 407 23.17 -3.16 -44.81
N TYR A 408 22.34 -2.13 -44.68
CA TYR A 408 22.38 -0.92 -45.49
C TYR A 408 23.12 0.23 -44.79
N GLY A 409 23.82 -0.05 -43.68
CA GLY A 409 24.56 0.95 -42.94
C GLY A 409 23.68 1.94 -42.18
N ASN A 410 22.41 1.61 -41.91
CA ASN A 410 21.51 2.47 -41.12
C ASN A 410 21.29 1.90 -39.72
N THR A 411 21.34 2.74 -38.70
CA THR A 411 20.90 2.32 -37.36
C THR A 411 19.37 2.24 -37.27
N ALA A 412 18.87 1.59 -36.23
CA ALA A 412 17.44 1.54 -35.92
C ALA A 412 16.77 2.93 -35.91
N LEU A 413 17.47 3.95 -35.41
CA LEU A 413 16.96 5.33 -35.34
C LEU A 413 16.89 6.00 -36.73
N HIS A 414 17.85 5.72 -37.62
CA HIS A 414 17.77 6.17 -39.02
C HIS A 414 16.54 5.60 -39.71
N VAL A 415 16.30 4.29 -39.55
CA VAL A 415 15.16 3.59 -40.19
C VAL A 415 13.83 4.14 -39.66
N ALA A 416 13.67 4.24 -38.33
CA ALA A 416 12.46 4.78 -37.72
C ALA A 416 12.17 6.23 -38.17
N THR A 417 13.22 7.06 -38.29
CA THR A 417 13.09 8.45 -38.74
C THR A 417 12.69 8.53 -40.22
N LYS A 418 13.39 7.79 -41.09
CA LYS A 418 13.10 7.72 -42.54
C LYS A 418 11.66 7.32 -42.83
N LEU A 419 11.12 6.39 -42.05
CA LEU A 419 9.78 5.83 -42.27
C LEU A 419 8.65 6.66 -41.66
N GLY A 420 8.97 7.63 -40.79
CA GLY A 420 7.97 8.48 -40.11
C GLY A 420 7.40 7.89 -38.82
N HIS A 421 8.06 6.90 -38.21
CA HIS A 421 7.54 6.20 -37.02
C HIS A 421 7.82 6.97 -35.72
N VAL A 422 7.01 8.00 -35.47
CA VAL A 422 7.12 8.95 -34.35
C VAL A 422 7.36 8.26 -33.00
N GLU A 423 6.56 7.24 -32.68
CA GLU A 423 6.64 6.55 -31.39
C GLU A 423 7.94 5.76 -31.22
N LEU A 424 8.43 5.13 -32.29
CA LEU A 424 9.67 4.36 -32.23
C LEU A 424 10.87 5.30 -32.09
N VAL A 425 10.83 6.47 -32.74
CA VAL A 425 11.85 7.52 -32.56
C VAL A 425 11.93 8.00 -31.10
N ASP A 426 10.80 8.33 -30.47
CA ASP A 426 10.79 8.74 -29.05
C ASP A 426 11.32 7.62 -28.14
N VAL A 427 10.90 6.38 -28.38
CA VAL A 427 11.35 5.22 -27.61
C VAL A 427 12.86 5.01 -27.77
N LEU A 428 13.37 4.90 -29.00
CA LEU A 428 14.80 4.67 -29.25
C LEU A 428 15.68 5.75 -28.59
N ILE A 429 15.35 7.03 -28.75
CA ILE A 429 16.11 8.13 -28.14
C ILE A 429 16.09 8.03 -26.61
N ARG A 430 14.92 7.76 -26.00
CA ARG A 430 14.79 7.63 -24.54
C ARG A 430 15.55 6.44 -23.96
N TYR A 431 15.83 5.43 -24.77
CA TYR A 431 16.64 4.27 -24.41
C TYR A 431 18.13 4.41 -24.78
N GLY A 432 18.57 5.64 -25.11
CA GLY A 432 19.98 5.94 -25.32
C GLY A 432 20.48 5.70 -26.74
N ALA A 433 19.59 5.63 -27.74
CA ALA A 433 20.01 5.66 -29.14
C ALA A 433 20.87 6.89 -29.42
N ASP A 434 22.04 6.67 -30.00
CA ASP A 434 22.97 7.73 -30.33
C ASP A 434 22.53 8.43 -31.61
N ARG A 435 22.32 9.73 -31.49
CA ARG A 435 21.81 10.60 -32.56
C ARG A 435 22.94 11.22 -33.38
N THR A 436 24.19 10.92 -33.03
CA THR A 436 25.40 11.42 -33.69
C THR A 436 26.03 10.39 -34.62
N LEU A 437 25.53 9.14 -34.60
CA LEU A 437 25.99 8.08 -35.48
C LEU A 437 25.60 8.38 -36.92
N LEU A 438 26.58 8.30 -37.82
CA LEU A 438 26.37 8.45 -39.25
C LEU A 438 26.01 7.10 -39.89
N ASN A 439 25.16 7.13 -40.90
CA ASN A 439 24.96 6.01 -41.80
C ASN A 439 26.02 5.98 -42.92
N SER A 440 25.95 4.98 -43.81
CA SER A 440 26.87 4.83 -44.96
C SER A 440 26.78 5.94 -46.02
N SER A 441 25.88 6.91 -45.84
CA SER A 441 25.76 8.11 -46.69
C SER A 441 26.17 9.38 -45.94
N ASN A 442 26.87 9.28 -44.80
CA ASN A 442 27.23 10.39 -43.92
C ASN A 442 26.04 11.22 -43.43
N ARG A 443 24.89 10.59 -43.25
CA ARG A 443 23.69 11.24 -42.72
C ARG A 443 23.51 10.91 -41.26
N LEU A 444 23.11 11.91 -40.47
CA LEU A 444 22.61 11.72 -39.12
C LEU A 444 21.18 11.13 -39.16
N PRO A 445 20.70 10.53 -38.05
CA PRO A 445 19.35 10.01 -38.00
C PRO A 445 18.26 11.07 -38.27
N GLU A 446 18.44 12.31 -37.78
CA GLU A 446 17.50 13.42 -38.01
C GLU A 446 17.47 13.83 -39.50
N GLU A 447 18.58 13.71 -40.20
CA GLU A 447 18.71 14.08 -41.61
C GLU A 447 18.06 13.05 -42.55
N MET A 448 17.55 11.94 -42.01
CA MET A 448 16.76 10.97 -42.77
C MET A 448 15.34 11.45 -43.06
N LEU A 449 14.92 12.60 -42.49
CA LEU A 449 13.66 13.25 -42.85
C LEU A 449 13.67 13.68 -44.33
N PRO A 450 12.67 13.30 -45.15
CA PRO A 450 12.69 13.62 -46.58
C PRO A 450 12.67 15.14 -46.86
N PHE A 451 13.44 15.60 -47.84
CA PHE A 451 13.41 17.01 -48.22
C PHE A 451 12.02 17.41 -48.76
N ARG A 452 11.49 18.56 -48.31
CA ARG A 452 10.16 19.06 -48.70
C ARG A 452 9.05 18.00 -48.57
N TYR A 453 9.07 17.17 -47.52
CA TYR A 453 8.05 16.14 -47.30
C TYR A 453 6.61 16.68 -47.31
N ARG A 454 6.37 17.96 -46.96
CA ARG A 454 5.03 18.56 -47.07
C ARG A 454 4.48 18.63 -48.50
N ALA A 455 5.37 18.75 -49.49
CA ALA A 455 4.99 18.82 -50.90
C ALA A 455 4.89 17.43 -51.54
N TYR A 456 5.78 16.51 -51.16
CA TYR A 456 5.89 15.19 -51.79
C TYR A 456 5.25 14.03 -51.01
N GLN A 457 5.01 14.20 -49.71
CA GLN A 457 4.42 13.21 -48.79
C GLN A 457 3.50 13.92 -47.76
N PRO A 458 2.47 14.65 -48.22
CA PRO A 458 1.59 15.42 -47.33
C PRO A 458 0.92 14.56 -46.26
N GLU A 459 0.64 13.29 -46.56
CA GLU A 459 0.01 12.32 -45.64
C GLU A 459 0.88 11.98 -44.42
N LYS A 460 2.21 12.15 -44.50
CA LYS A 460 3.16 11.93 -43.39
C LYS A 460 3.70 13.23 -42.78
N ALA A 461 3.29 14.40 -43.29
CA ALA A 461 3.83 15.69 -42.87
C ALA A 461 3.76 15.90 -41.34
N ASP A 462 2.60 15.60 -40.74
CA ASP A 462 2.39 15.72 -39.29
C ASP A 462 3.31 14.78 -38.50
N GLN A 463 3.57 13.58 -39.01
CA GLN A 463 4.46 12.61 -38.36
C GLN A 463 5.91 13.11 -38.37
N TYR A 464 6.38 13.61 -39.52
CA TYR A 464 7.72 14.18 -39.65
C TYR A 464 7.90 15.45 -38.80
N ASP A 465 6.88 16.31 -38.72
CA ASP A 465 6.90 17.48 -37.85
C ASP A 465 7.01 17.09 -36.36
N LYS A 466 6.28 16.05 -35.94
CA LYS A 466 6.41 15.49 -34.58
C LYS A 466 7.81 14.92 -34.32
N ILE A 467 8.39 14.21 -35.28
CA ILE A 467 9.76 13.68 -35.17
C ILE A 467 10.77 14.82 -35.02
N LYS A 468 10.67 15.86 -35.84
CA LYS A 468 11.52 17.06 -35.74
C LYS A 468 11.39 17.72 -34.38
N ALA A 469 10.17 17.80 -33.83
CA ALA A 469 9.95 18.30 -32.47
C ALA A 469 10.60 17.40 -31.40
N ILE A 470 10.59 16.08 -31.56
CA ILE A 470 11.27 15.12 -30.67
C ILE A 470 12.79 15.35 -30.67
N TYR A 471 13.42 15.45 -31.84
CA TYR A 471 14.86 15.74 -31.94
C TYR A 471 15.22 17.07 -31.25
N LYS A 472 14.44 18.12 -31.50
CA LYS A 472 14.58 19.43 -30.82
C LYS A 472 14.44 19.30 -29.30
N LYS A 473 13.39 18.61 -28.81
CA LYS A 473 13.11 18.38 -27.38
C LYS A 473 14.26 17.70 -26.66
N TYR A 474 14.93 16.77 -27.32
CA TYR A 474 16.00 15.98 -26.72
C TYR A 474 17.42 16.43 -27.13
N LYS A 475 17.59 17.50 -27.93
CA LYS A 475 18.89 17.93 -28.50
C LYS A 475 20.08 17.87 -27.52
N ASN A 476 19.91 18.38 -26.30
CA ASN A 476 20.96 18.40 -25.27
C ASN A 476 20.74 17.39 -24.13
N LYS A 477 19.83 16.43 -24.30
CA LYS A 477 19.53 15.40 -23.30
C LYS A 477 20.28 14.12 -23.65
N LYS A 478 21.04 13.60 -22.68
CA LYS A 478 21.63 12.27 -22.74
C LYS A 478 20.73 11.29 -22.01
N PHE A 479 20.50 10.15 -22.62
CA PHE A 479 19.77 9.05 -22.02
C PHE A 479 20.74 7.92 -21.73
N ARG A 480 20.56 7.26 -20.58
CA ARG A 480 21.36 6.10 -20.23
C ARG A 480 20.90 4.92 -21.08
N LYS A 481 21.87 4.15 -21.57
CA LYS A 481 21.60 2.87 -22.23
C LYS A 481 21.09 1.87 -21.19
N SER A 482 20.22 0.96 -21.60
CA SER A 482 19.78 -0.14 -20.75
C SER A 482 20.96 -1.00 -20.29
N VAL A 483 20.89 -1.52 -19.06
CA VAL A 483 21.88 -2.49 -18.58
C VAL A 483 21.68 -3.81 -19.33
N PRO A 484 22.71 -4.34 -19.99
CA PRO A 484 22.61 -5.61 -20.69
C PRO A 484 22.33 -6.72 -19.70
N GLN A 485 21.50 -7.69 -20.09
CA GLN A 485 21.22 -8.83 -19.23
C GLN A 485 22.46 -9.72 -19.11
N VAL A 486 22.49 -10.52 -18.04
CA VAL A 486 23.51 -11.57 -17.91
C VAL A 486 23.15 -12.67 -18.90
N PHE A 487 24.10 -13.09 -19.72
CA PHE A 487 23.88 -14.20 -20.63
C PHE A 487 23.83 -15.50 -19.83
N PRO A 488 22.73 -16.27 -19.90
CA PRO A 488 22.60 -17.48 -19.10
C PRO A 488 23.57 -18.60 -19.54
N VAL A 489 24.24 -19.24 -18.59
CA VAL A 489 25.21 -20.32 -18.88
C VAL A 489 24.57 -21.48 -19.65
N HIS A 490 23.34 -21.86 -19.33
CA HIS A 490 22.61 -22.92 -20.04
C HIS A 490 22.30 -22.60 -21.52
N SER A 491 22.56 -21.36 -21.95
CA SER A 491 22.39 -20.91 -23.35
C SER A 491 23.73 -20.91 -24.10
N PHE A 492 24.82 -21.35 -23.45
CA PHE A 492 26.10 -21.51 -24.11
C PHE A 492 26.01 -22.68 -25.10
N HIS A 493 26.68 -22.51 -26.23
CA HIS A 493 26.94 -23.56 -27.19
C HIS A 493 28.45 -23.51 -27.43
N ILE A 494 29.17 -24.43 -26.77
CA ILE A 494 30.62 -24.46 -26.73
C ILE A 494 31.09 -25.50 -27.74
N PHE A 495 31.83 -25.03 -28.74
CA PHE A 495 32.54 -25.88 -29.68
C PHE A 495 34.03 -25.90 -29.31
N ILE A 496 34.68 -27.05 -29.44
CA ILE A 496 36.07 -27.25 -29.01
C ILE A 496 36.90 -27.66 -30.22
N ASP A 497 38.03 -26.97 -30.42
CA ASP A 497 38.98 -27.22 -31.50
C ASP A 497 39.54 -28.65 -31.43
N ASP A 498 39.66 -29.33 -32.57
CA ASP A 498 40.18 -30.70 -32.67
C ASP A 498 41.65 -30.83 -32.22
N ARG A 499 42.36 -29.71 -32.08
CA ARG A 499 43.76 -29.64 -31.64
C ARG A 499 43.95 -29.60 -30.12
N THR A 500 42.89 -29.44 -29.34
CA THR A 500 42.98 -29.50 -27.86
C THR A 500 43.31 -30.90 -27.37
N GLU A 501 43.72 -31.02 -26.11
CA GLU A 501 44.03 -32.31 -25.50
C GLU A 501 42.77 -33.19 -25.42
N THR A 502 42.82 -34.39 -26.01
CA THR A 502 41.64 -35.23 -26.22
C THR A 502 40.98 -35.68 -24.91
N ASN A 503 41.77 -36.03 -23.89
CA ASN A 503 41.22 -36.47 -22.61
C ASN A 503 40.52 -35.34 -21.86
N LEU A 504 41.15 -34.16 -21.80
CA LEU A 504 40.55 -32.93 -21.28
C LEU A 504 39.25 -32.61 -22.00
N THR A 505 39.25 -32.65 -23.33
CA THR A 505 38.07 -32.35 -24.17
C THR A 505 36.92 -33.30 -23.85
N ASN A 506 37.17 -34.61 -23.86
CA ASN A 506 36.14 -35.61 -23.55
C ASN A 506 35.59 -35.45 -22.14
N THR A 507 36.46 -35.22 -21.15
CA THR A 507 36.06 -35.04 -19.74
C THR A 507 35.22 -33.76 -19.56
N PHE A 508 35.62 -32.67 -20.22
CA PHE A 508 34.88 -31.41 -20.19
C PHE A 508 33.51 -31.55 -20.84
N MET A 509 33.44 -32.17 -22.02
CA MET A 509 32.18 -32.43 -22.73
C MET A 509 31.26 -33.36 -21.94
N GLU A 510 31.78 -34.39 -21.28
CA GLU A 510 30.97 -35.26 -20.41
C GLU A 510 30.36 -34.47 -19.25
N LYS A 511 31.15 -33.59 -18.61
CA LYS A 511 30.69 -32.77 -17.48
C LYS A 511 29.68 -31.68 -17.91
N PHE A 512 29.89 -31.05 -19.06
CA PHE A 512 29.10 -29.92 -19.56
C PHE A 512 28.26 -30.25 -20.81
N GLN A 513 27.85 -31.51 -20.95
CA GLN A 513 27.16 -32.05 -22.13
C GLN A 513 25.94 -31.25 -22.62
N SER A 514 25.26 -30.52 -21.73
CA SER A 514 24.07 -29.72 -22.09
C SER A 514 24.38 -28.42 -22.83
N ILE A 515 25.64 -27.99 -22.82
CA ILE A 515 26.10 -26.72 -23.41
C ILE A 515 27.28 -26.90 -24.37
N THR A 516 27.78 -28.12 -24.55
CA THR A 516 28.85 -28.46 -25.51
C THR A 516 28.29 -29.21 -26.71
N SER A 517 28.92 -29.05 -27.87
CA SER A 517 28.63 -29.85 -29.07
C SER A 517 29.93 -30.31 -29.73
N ASP A 518 29.87 -31.51 -30.31
CA ASP A 518 30.87 -32.10 -31.20
C ASP A 518 30.83 -31.51 -32.62
N GLU A 519 29.75 -30.82 -32.98
CA GLU A 519 29.58 -30.19 -34.28
C GLU A 519 29.55 -28.66 -34.17
N ALA A 520 30.10 -28.02 -35.20
CA ALA A 520 29.99 -26.58 -35.40
C ALA A 520 28.55 -26.19 -35.74
N MET A 521 27.94 -25.30 -34.96
CA MET A 521 26.58 -24.82 -35.17
C MET A 521 26.55 -23.31 -35.42
N GLU A 522 25.53 -22.82 -36.12
CA GLU A 522 25.30 -21.37 -36.28
C GLU A 522 25.03 -20.67 -34.93
N THR A 523 24.59 -21.41 -33.92
CA THR A 523 24.33 -20.92 -32.56
C THR A 523 25.54 -21.01 -31.63
N THR A 524 26.71 -21.47 -32.12
CA THR A 524 27.95 -21.56 -31.35
C THR A 524 28.30 -20.20 -30.75
N THR A 525 28.39 -20.17 -29.42
CA THR A 525 28.68 -18.94 -28.67
C THR A 525 30.14 -18.84 -28.27
N HIS A 526 30.77 -19.99 -27.98
CA HIS A 526 32.16 -20.07 -27.57
C HIS A 526 32.92 -21.07 -28.43
N PHE A 527 34.15 -20.71 -28.78
CA PHE A 527 35.09 -21.60 -29.45
C PHE A 527 36.34 -21.75 -28.58
N VAL A 528 36.58 -22.95 -28.07
CA VAL A 528 37.74 -23.24 -27.23
C VAL A 528 38.90 -23.66 -28.13
N VAL A 529 40.04 -22.98 -27.97
CA VAL A 529 41.22 -23.22 -28.80
C VAL A 529 42.45 -23.49 -27.97
N LYS A 530 43.34 -24.31 -28.53
CA LYS A 530 44.69 -24.45 -28.04
C LYS A 530 45.49 -23.19 -28.33
N THR A 531 46.19 -22.68 -27.32
CA THR A 531 47.06 -21.51 -27.44
C THR A 531 48.48 -21.84 -27.03
N ASP A 532 49.44 -21.04 -27.51
CA ASP A 532 50.81 -21.11 -27.02
C ASP A 532 50.94 -20.58 -25.56
N GLN A 533 52.16 -20.60 -25.03
CA GLN A 533 52.49 -20.10 -23.69
C GLN A 533 52.18 -18.61 -23.48
N TYR A 534 51.99 -17.84 -24.55
CA TYR A 534 51.64 -16.42 -24.51
C TYR A 534 50.13 -16.20 -24.69
N GLY A 535 49.35 -17.29 -24.84
CA GLY A 535 47.91 -17.22 -25.07
C GLY A 535 47.55 -16.82 -26.51
N VAL A 536 48.45 -17.02 -27.47
CA VAL A 536 48.22 -16.75 -28.89
C VAL A 536 47.65 -18.00 -29.58
N MET A 537 46.59 -17.83 -30.35
CA MET A 537 46.05 -18.88 -31.22
C MET A 537 46.84 -18.91 -32.53
N GLU A 538 47.41 -20.04 -32.93
CA GLU A 538 48.12 -20.18 -34.21
C GLU A 538 47.28 -21.02 -35.18
N THR A 539 46.92 -20.47 -36.34
CA THR A 539 46.23 -21.21 -37.40
C THR A 539 46.30 -20.49 -38.74
N ASP A 540 46.32 -21.28 -39.82
CA ASP A 540 46.12 -20.82 -41.19
C ASP A 540 44.79 -21.33 -41.81
N ARG A 541 44.03 -22.11 -41.03
CA ARG A 541 42.77 -22.75 -41.45
C ARG A 541 41.65 -21.71 -41.52
N LEU A 542 41.12 -21.47 -42.73
CA LEU A 542 40.06 -20.47 -42.96
C LEU A 542 38.75 -20.81 -42.22
N ASP A 543 38.42 -22.08 -42.09
CA ASP A 543 37.27 -22.56 -41.33
C ASP A 543 37.37 -22.20 -39.83
N LEU A 544 38.59 -22.11 -39.28
CA LEU A 544 38.80 -21.64 -37.91
C LEU A 544 38.79 -20.10 -37.81
N LEU A 545 39.30 -19.42 -38.84
CA LEU A 545 39.27 -17.95 -38.93
C LEU A 545 37.85 -17.39 -39.05
N LEU A 546 36.94 -18.16 -39.67
CA LEU A 546 35.51 -17.83 -39.76
C LEU A 546 34.92 -17.48 -38.38
N TRP A 547 35.33 -18.18 -37.32
CA TRP A 547 34.84 -17.93 -35.96
C TRP A 547 35.22 -16.55 -35.43
N ILE A 548 36.42 -16.06 -35.78
CA ILE A 548 36.88 -14.71 -35.45
C ILE A 548 35.97 -13.70 -36.13
N PHE A 549 35.80 -13.83 -37.44
CA PHE A 549 35.06 -12.87 -38.26
C PHE A 549 33.56 -12.85 -37.91
N ASN A 550 32.99 -13.99 -37.54
CA ASN A 550 31.60 -14.06 -37.06
C ASN A 550 31.43 -13.58 -35.61
N GLY A 551 32.51 -13.23 -34.90
CA GLY A 551 32.46 -12.68 -33.55
C GLY A 551 32.13 -13.70 -32.46
N VAL A 552 32.44 -14.98 -32.69
CA VAL A 552 32.36 -16.01 -31.66
C VAL A 552 33.36 -15.70 -30.54
N ILE A 553 33.00 -16.04 -29.30
CA ILE A 553 33.86 -15.78 -28.15
C ILE A 553 34.94 -16.86 -28.12
N ILE A 554 36.17 -16.48 -28.44
CA ILE A 554 37.30 -17.42 -28.49
C ILE A 554 38.01 -17.42 -27.13
N VAL A 555 38.14 -18.63 -26.55
CA VAL A 555 38.71 -18.83 -25.21
C VAL A 555 39.82 -19.87 -25.24
N LYS A 556 40.79 -19.72 -24.33
CA LYS A 556 41.94 -20.62 -24.16
C LYS A 556 41.50 -21.98 -23.62
N GLU A 557 42.20 -23.05 -24.01
CA GLU A 557 41.99 -24.39 -23.47
C GLU A 557 42.12 -24.49 -21.94
N GLN A 558 42.91 -23.61 -21.32
CA GLN A 558 43.01 -23.49 -19.85
C GLN A 558 41.65 -23.28 -19.18
N TRP A 559 40.71 -22.62 -19.85
CA TRP A 559 39.36 -22.42 -19.34
C TRP A 559 38.65 -23.74 -19.05
N MET A 560 38.84 -24.77 -19.88
CA MET A 560 38.26 -26.09 -19.66
C MET A 560 38.82 -26.73 -18.40
N THR A 561 40.15 -26.67 -18.25
CA THR A 561 40.86 -27.21 -17.07
C THR A 561 40.31 -26.58 -15.79
N ASP A 562 40.25 -25.25 -15.75
CA ASP A 562 39.82 -24.52 -14.55
C ASP A 562 38.31 -24.73 -14.27
N CYS A 563 37.48 -24.92 -15.30
CA CYS A 563 36.07 -25.28 -15.14
C CYS A 563 35.86 -26.71 -14.62
N LEU A 564 36.76 -27.64 -14.93
CA LEU A 564 36.73 -28.98 -14.36
C LEU A 564 37.04 -28.94 -12.85
N ASP A 565 37.93 -28.04 -12.43
CA ASP A 565 38.29 -27.82 -11.02
C ASP A 565 37.19 -27.06 -10.24
N ASP A 566 36.65 -25.96 -10.79
CA ASP A 566 35.51 -25.21 -10.22
C ASP A 566 34.51 -24.82 -11.32
N GLU A 567 33.34 -25.45 -11.28
CA GLU A 567 32.26 -25.23 -12.25
C GLU A 567 31.80 -23.77 -12.33
N LYS A 568 31.99 -22.96 -11.27
CA LYS A 568 31.60 -21.54 -11.28
C LYS A 568 32.43 -20.72 -12.27
N ILE A 569 33.60 -21.20 -12.67
CA ILE A 569 34.49 -20.55 -13.64
C ILE A 569 33.87 -20.52 -15.05
N ILE A 570 32.89 -21.38 -15.35
CA ILE A 570 32.18 -21.36 -16.64
C ILE A 570 31.55 -19.99 -16.94
N SER A 571 31.14 -19.24 -15.91
CA SER A 571 30.58 -17.88 -16.05
C SER A 571 31.64 -16.77 -16.12
N GLN A 572 32.92 -17.14 -16.14
CA GLN A 572 34.09 -16.26 -16.06
C GLN A 572 35.02 -16.42 -17.27
N ASP A 573 34.46 -16.86 -18.41
CA ASP A 573 35.08 -16.92 -19.74
C ASP A 573 35.98 -15.71 -20.10
N TYR A 574 35.61 -14.52 -19.61
CA TYR A 574 36.32 -13.27 -19.85
C TYR A 574 37.76 -13.21 -19.36
N ASN A 575 38.14 -14.06 -18.41
CA ASN A 575 39.52 -14.18 -17.95
C ASN A 575 40.38 -15.05 -18.89
N TYR A 576 39.74 -15.74 -19.84
CA TYR A 576 40.36 -16.73 -20.72
C TYR A 576 40.26 -16.37 -22.19
N LEU A 577 39.88 -15.13 -22.52
CA LEU A 577 39.76 -14.71 -23.91
C LEU A 577 41.11 -14.79 -24.63
N VAL A 578 41.05 -15.19 -25.90
CA VAL A 578 42.19 -15.12 -26.81
C VAL A 578 42.16 -13.75 -27.48
N GLU A 579 43.26 -13.01 -27.35
CA GLU A 579 43.37 -11.66 -27.91
C GLU A 579 44.05 -11.66 -29.29
N ASN A 580 45.05 -12.53 -29.42
CA ASN A 580 45.98 -12.52 -30.54
C ASN A 580 45.88 -13.81 -31.35
N ILE A 581 45.96 -13.67 -32.67
CA ILE A 581 46.11 -14.76 -33.62
C ILE A 581 47.43 -14.64 -34.36
N LYS A 582 48.14 -15.76 -34.50
CA LYS A 582 49.28 -15.91 -35.40
C LYS A 582 48.81 -16.59 -36.69
N TYR A 583 48.81 -15.85 -37.78
CA TYR A 583 48.45 -16.30 -39.13
C TYR A 583 49.67 -16.13 -40.04
N LYS A 584 50.10 -17.19 -40.73
CA LYS A 584 51.27 -17.18 -41.61
C LYS A 584 52.55 -16.60 -40.95
N GLY A 585 52.71 -16.88 -39.66
CA GLY A 585 53.86 -16.41 -38.88
C GLY A 585 53.76 -14.98 -38.34
N VAL A 586 52.71 -14.23 -38.68
CA VAL A 586 52.49 -12.84 -38.24
C VAL A 586 51.39 -12.79 -37.19
N ILE A 587 51.60 -12.02 -36.11
CA ILE A 587 50.64 -11.86 -35.02
C ILE A 587 49.73 -10.66 -35.27
N TYR A 588 48.42 -10.86 -35.14
CA TYR A 588 47.37 -9.86 -35.23
C TYR A 588 46.55 -9.80 -33.94
N ASN A 589 46.26 -8.61 -33.43
CA ASN A 589 45.45 -8.37 -32.24
C ASN A 589 44.03 -7.91 -32.61
N SER A 590 43.33 -8.71 -33.41
CA SER A 590 42.02 -8.35 -33.96
C SER A 590 40.89 -9.25 -33.48
N ILE A 591 41.15 -10.32 -32.72
CA ILE A 591 40.10 -11.24 -32.27
C ILE A 591 39.07 -10.48 -31.44
N LEU A 592 39.50 -9.81 -30.37
CA LEU A 592 38.59 -9.04 -29.51
C LEU A 592 37.94 -7.88 -30.25
N THR A 593 38.65 -7.29 -31.22
CA THR A 593 38.12 -6.21 -32.05
C THR A 593 36.92 -6.71 -32.85
N TRP A 594 37.04 -7.87 -33.51
CA TRP A 594 35.96 -8.52 -34.25
C TRP A 594 34.81 -8.95 -33.33
N THR A 595 35.11 -9.60 -32.20
CA THR A 595 34.08 -9.99 -31.22
C THR A 595 33.27 -8.79 -30.75
N GLU A 596 33.91 -7.66 -30.40
CA GLU A 596 33.20 -6.44 -30.00
C GLU A 596 32.41 -5.84 -31.17
N TYR A 597 33.01 -5.81 -32.37
CA TYR A 597 32.40 -5.24 -33.56
C TYR A 597 31.09 -5.92 -33.92
N MET A 598 31.11 -7.26 -33.90
CA MET A 598 29.97 -8.11 -34.19
C MET A 598 28.93 -8.08 -33.07
N ALA A 599 29.36 -8.16 -31.81
CA ALA A 599 28.45 -8.12 -30.67
C ALA A 599 27.66 -6.81 -30.59
N LYS A 600 28.28 -5.67 -30.95
CA LYS A 600 27.60 -4.37 -31.01
C LYS A 600 26.87 -4.12 -32.33
N GLY A 601 26.88 -5.06 -33.27
CA GLY A 601 26.31 -4.90 -34.61
C GLY A 601 26.75 -3.59 -35.26
N LYS A 602 28.06 -3.32 -35.27
CA LYS A 602 28.63 -2.14 -35.93
C LYS A 602 28.30 -2.17 -37.43
N MET A 603 28.55 -1.06 -38.13
CA MET A 603 28.32 -0.99 -39.58
C MET A 603 29.02 -2.17 -40.27
N PRO A 604 28.39 -2.90 -41.21
CA PRO A 604 29.05 -4.05 -41.83
C PRO A 604 30.39 -3.66 -42.46
N PHE A 605 31.46 -4.40 -42.16
CA PHE A 605 32.84 -4.01 -42.50
C PHE A 605 33.04 -3.82 -44.01
N LEU A 606 32.46 -4.71 -44.82
CA LEU A 606 32.55 -4.70 -46.29
C LEU A 606 31.40 -3.93 -46.96
N ILE A 607 30.76 -2.99 -46.26
CA ILE A 607 29.63 -2.23 -46.82
C ILE A 607 30.03 -1.45 -48.08
N GLY A 608 29.35 -1.75 -49.19
CA GLY A 608 29.63 -1.14 -50.49
C GLY A 608 30.81 -1.75 -51.24
N VAL A 609 31.34 -2.88 -50.76
CA VAL A 609 32.33 -3.70 -51.47
C VAL A 609 31.61 -4.73 -52.34
N TYR A 610 32.04 -4.84 -53.60
CA TYR A 610 31.59 -5.84 -54.56
C TYR A 610 32.73 -6.78 -54.85
N VAL A 611 32.54 -8.06 -54.57
CA VAL A 611 33.60 -9.06 -54.67
C VAL A 611 33.37 -9.93 -55.89
N ALA A 612 34.39 -10.08 -56.74
CA ALA A 612 34.44 -11.10 -57.77
C ALA A 612 35.55 -12.09 -57.43
N LEU A 613 35.22 -13.37 -57.43
CA LEU A 613 36.17 -14.46 -57.20
C LEU A 613 36.70 -14.91 -58.56
N VAL A 614 38.02 -14.81 -58.74
CA VAL A 614 38.71 -15.05 -60.01
C VAL A 614 39.78 -16.11 -59.78
N MET A 615 39.32 -17.36 -59.68
CA MET A 615 40.14 -18.50 -59.28
C MET A 615 39.83 -19.70 -60.19
N GLU A 616 40.80 -20.57 -60.44
CA GLU A 616 40.56 -21.87 -61.08
C GLU A 616 40.27 -22.95 -60.03
N HIS A 617 40.84 -22.80 -58.83
CA HIS A 617 40.65 -23.69 -57.68
C HIS A 617 39.82 -23.00 -56.58
N TYR A 618 38.85 -23.73 -56.01
CA TYR A 618 37.78 -23.18 -55.17
C TYR A 618 37.66 -23.86 -53.80
N ASP A 619 38.78 -24.27 -53.21
CA ASP A 619 38.77 -25.10 -51.99
C ASP A 619 38.03 -24.43 -50.82
N ASN A 620 38.07 -23.09 -50.75
CA ASN A 620 37.51 -22.28 -49.67
C ASN A 620 36.30 -21.42 -50.07
N LEU A 621 35.73 -21.65 -51.25
CA LEU A 621 34.70 -20.78 -51.86
C LEU A 621 33.49 -20.51 -50.94
N LEU A 622 32.95 -21.56 -50.31
CA LEU A 622 31.76 -21.45 -49.45
C LEU A 622 32.06 -20.60 -48.21
N THR A 623 33.18 -20.87 -47.54
CA THR A 623 33.62 -20.15 -46.35
C THR A 623 33.91 -18.68 -46.67
N LEU A 624 34.62 -18.42 -47.77
CA LEU A 624 34.97 -17.07 -48.20
C LEU A 624 33.72 -16.26 -48.55
N THR A 625 32.77 -16.86 -49.28
CA THR A 625 31.48 -16.23 -49.61
C THR A 625 30.70 -15.89 -48.34
N ALA A 626 30.63 -16.83 -47.39
CA ALA A 626 29.94 -16.61 -46.12
C ALA A 626 30.54 -15.44 -45.32
N ILE A 627 31.88 -15.32 -45.26
CA ILE A 627 32.57 -14.19 -44.60
C ILE A 627 32.24 -12.87 -45.30
N ILE A 628 32.32 -12.85 -46.64
CA ILE A 628 32.07 -11.63 -47.41
C ILE A 628 30.63 -11.13 -47.17
N GLU A 629 29.65 -12.03 -47.27
CA GLU A 629 28.24 -11.70 -47.14
C GLU A 629 27.86 -11.33 -45.71
N SER A 630 28.41 -12.01 -44.70
CA SER A 630 28.15 -11.69 -43.27
C SER A 630 28.61 -10.28 -42.91
N HIS A 631 29.63 -9.77 -43.60
CA HIS A 631 30.15 -8.41 -43.45
C HIS A 631 29.59 -7.39 -44.45
N GLY A 632 28.51 -7.74 -45.18
CA GLY A 632 27.79 -6.81 -46.05
C GLY A 632 28.44 -6.55 -47.41
N GLY A 633 29.46 -7.33 -47.77
CA GLY A 633 29.99 -7.39 -49.12
C GLY A 633 29.00 -8.12 -50.04
N ILE A 634 29.09 -7.84 -51.34
CA ILE A 634 28.24 -8.44 -52.35
C ILE A 634 29.11 -9.29 -53.26
N VAL A 635 28.96 -10.62 -53.18
CA VAL A 635 29.61 -11.53 -54.12
C VAL A 635 28.87 -11.48 -55.46
N LEU A 636 29.62 -11.27 -56.54
CA LEU A 636 29.10 -11.15 -57.88
C LEU A 636 29.11 -12.50 -58.59
N ASN A 637 27.98 -12.85 -59.22
CA ASN A 637 27.87 -14.06 -60.04
C ASN A 637 28.55 -13.92 -61.40
N GLU A 638 28.81 -12.70 -61.84
CA GLU A 638 29.44 -12.37 -63.11
C GLU A 638 30.55 -11.34 -62.90
N PHE A 639 31.54 -11.32 -63.79
CA PHE A 639 32.65 -10.38 -63.68
C PHE A 639 32.14 -8.93 -63.83
N PRO A 640 32.51 -8.00 -62.92
CA PRO A 640 31.95 -6.66 -62.90
C PRO A 640 32.39 -5.82 -64.11
N LEU A 641 31.41 -5.43 -64.93
CA LEU A 641 31.64 -4.46 -66.00
C LEU A 641 31.85 -3.06 -65.42
N LYS A 642 33.01 -2.46 -65.71
CA LYS A 642 33.39 -1.11 -65.32
C LYS A 642 32.32 -0.04 -65.60
N GLY A 643 31.54 -0.24 -66.67
CA GLY A 643 30.45 0.64 -67.08
C GLY A 643 29.36 0.83 -66.02
N TYR A 644 29.16 -0.12 -65.11
CA TYR A 644 28.13 -0.05 -64.06
C TYR A 644 28.54 0.75 -62.83
N PHE A 645 29.83 1.03 -62.66
CA PHE A 645 30.36 1.68 -61.47
C PHE A 645 30.64 3.16 -61.69
N ASN A 646 30.41 3.97 -60.66
CA ASN A 646 30.79 5.38 -60.67
C ASN A 646 32.30 5.53 -60.46
N LYS A 647 32.93 6.41 -61.25
CA LYS A 647 34.34 6.77 -61.07
C LYS A 647 34.55 7.41 -59.70
N ASN A 648 35.67 7.12 -59.04
CA ASN A 648 36.01 7.62 -57.69
C ASN A 648 34.99 7.25 -56.60
N ALA A 649 34.15 6.23 -56.84
CA ALA A 649 33.36 5.64 -55.77
C ALA A 649 34.29 4.79 -54.89
N HIS A 650 33.98 4.73 -53.60
CA HIS A 650 34.75 3.96 -52.62
C HIS A 650 33.78 3.31 -51.63
N PRO A 651 34.09 2.13 -51.08
CA PRO A 651 33.35 1.57 -49.96
C PRO A 651 33.45 2.52 -48.76
N TYR A 652 32.36 2.65 -48.00
CA TYR A 652 32.27 3.66 -46.95
C TYR A 652 33.34 3.51 -45.86
N LEU A 653 33.68 2.27 -45.48
CA LEU A 653 34.69 1.97 -44.47
C LEU A 653 36.10 1.77 -45.05
N HIS A 654 36.25 1.86 -46.37
CA HIS A 654 37.51 1.67 -47.09
C HIS A 654 37.70 2.74 -48.17
N ALA A 655 37.64 4.01 -47.77
CA ALA A 655 37.71 5.15 -48.68
C ALA A 655 39.01 5.25 -49.49
N ASN A 656 40.06 4.54 -49.06
CA ASN A 656 41.34 4.42 -49.74
C ASN A 656 41.36 3.35 -50.85
N LEU A 657 40.32 2.53 -50.97
CA LEU A 657 40.25 1.41 -51.90
C LEU A 657 39.13 1.62 -52.93
N GLY A 658 39.27 1.02 -54.11
CA GLY A 658 38.17 0.91 -55.09
C GLY A 658 37.00 0.04 -54.56
N PRO A 659 35.79 0.12 -55.13
CA PRO A 659 34.64 -0.63 -54.64
C PRO A 659 34.61 -2.08 -55.10
N ILE A 660 35.46 -2.47 -56.06
CA ILE A 660 35.52 -3.83 -56.61
C ILE A 660 36.74 -4.54 -56.04
N PHE A 661 36.52 -5.67 -55.36
CA PHE A 661 37.57 -6.52 -54.84
C PHE A 661 37.63 -7.78 -55.71
N LEU A 662 38.77 -8.01 -56.35
CA LEU A 662 39.05 -9.21 -57.13
C LEU A 662 39.88 -10.14 -56.25
N ILE A 663 39.28 -11.22 -55.77
CA ILE A 663 40.02 -12.24 -55.00
C ILE A 663 40.48 -13.33 -55.97
N HIS A 664 41.78 -13.61 -56.02
CA HIS A 664 42.36 -14.52 -57.01
C HIS A 664 43.38 -15.50 -56.41
N ASP A 665 43.64 -16.59 -57.13
CA ASP A 665 44.68 -17.59 -56.82
C ASP A 665 45.97 -17.37 -57.66
N GLY A 666 45.94 -16.40 -58.59
CA GLY A 666 47.06 -16.10 -59.48
C GLY A 666 47.10 -16.96 -60.75
N SER A 667 46.11 -17.83 -60.97
CA SER A 667 45.95 -18.60 -62.21
C SER A 667 45.63 -17.72 -63.43
N ILE A 668 44.91 -16.61 -63.21
CA ILE A 668 44.44 -15.70 -64.25
C ILE A 668 45.24 -14.38 -64.19
N ASP A 669 45.67 -13.88 -65.35
CA ASP A 669 46.34 -12.57 -65.48
C ASP A 669 45.34 -11.42 -65.28
N LEU A 670 45.57 -10.62 -64.23
CA LEU A 670 44.74 -9.46 -63.85
C LEU A 670 45.48 -8.11 -63.97
N ASN A 671 46.58 -8.06 -64.73
CA ASN A 671 47.42 -6.85 -64.87
C ASN A 671 46.66 -5.62 -65.39
N GLU A 672 45.64 -5.81 -66.25
CA GLU A 672 44.79 -4.73 -66.75
C GLU A 672 44.00 -4.05 -65.61
N TYR A 673 43.50 -4.84 -64.65
CA TYR A 673 42.71 -4.33 -63.52
C TYR A 673 43.59 -3.71 -62.43
N LYS A 674 44.79 -4.25 -62.22
CA LYS A 674 45.78 -3.71 -61.27
C LYS A 674 46.17 -2.27 -61.59
N ASN A 675 46.24 -1.93 -62.87
CA ASN A 675 46.63 -0.62 -63.37
C ASN A 675 45.42 0.22 -63.84
N ASP A 676 44.21 -0.11 -63.37
CA ASP A 676 43.00 0.61 -63.77
C ASP A 676 43.13 2.12 -63.49
N PRO A 677 43.05 3.01 -64.50
CA PRO A 677 43.22 4.44 -64.31
C PRO A 677 42.10 5.06 -63.45
N ASP A 678 40.93 4.41 -63.40
CA ASP A 678 39.81 4.86 -62.56
C ASP A 678 39.89 4.32 -61.12
N ARG A 679 40.89 3.48 -60.81
CA ARG A 679 41.17 2.88 -59.49
C ARG A 679 39.95 2.20 -58.85
N LEU A 680 39.14 1.51 -59.66
CA LEU A 680 37.93 0.84 -59.20
C LEU A 680 38.19 -0.55 -58.62
N TYR A 681 39.27 -1.20 -59.06
CA TYR A 681 39.62 -2.56 -58.70
C TYR A 681 40.72 -2.58 -57.63
N ASN A 682 40.58 -3.47 -56.67
CA ASN A 682 41.65 -3.89 -55.76
C ASN A 682 41.79 -5.40 -55.88
N LEU A 683 43.03 -5.85 -56.00
CA LEU A 683 43.33 -7.26 -56.15
C LEU A 683 43.83 -7.77 -54.80
N PHE A 684 43.33 -8.94 -54.41
CA PHE A 684 43.78 -9.66 -53.25
C PHE A 684 44.01 -11.12 -53.65
N THR A 685 45.13 -11.71 -53.25
CA THR A 685 45.14 -13.15 -53.05
C THR A 685 44.21 -13.53 -51.89
N GLU A 686 43.81 -14.80 -51.78
CA GLU A 686 43.02 -15.26 -50.62
C GLU A 686 43.74 -14.92 -49.30
N GLU A 687 45.05 -15.14 -49.23
CA GLU A 687 45.88 -14.81 -48.06
C GLU A 687 45.88 -13.30 -47.77
N GLU A 688 46.05 -12.46 -48.80
CA GLU A 688 46.02 -11.00 -48.62
C GLU A 688 44.64 -10.49 -48.16
N PHE A 689 43.55 -11.11 -48.62
CA PHE A 689 42.21 -10.78 -48.18
C PHE A 689 41.97 -11.18 -46.72
N VAL A 690 42.45 -12.36 -46.31
CA VAL A 690 42.41 -12.78 -44.90
C VAL A 690 43.24 -11.83 -44.03
N ILE A 691 44.44 -11.44 -44.46
CA ILE A 691 45.26 -10.44 -43.77
C ILE A 691 44.54 -9.10 -43.67
N PHE A 692 43.85 -8.67 -44.73
CA PHE A 692 43.04 -7.45 -44.72
C PHE A 692 41.95 -7.49 -43.65
N LEU A 693 41.23 -8.62 -43.52
CA LEU A 693 40.24 -8.82 -42.45
C LEU A 693 40.88 -8.89 -41.06
N LEU A 694 42.01 -9.59 -40.92
CA LEU A 694 42.75 -9.70 -39.64
C LEU A 694 43.37 -8.37 -39.20
N LYS A 695 43.70 -7.46 -40.12
CA LYS A 695 44.13 -6.11 -39.75
C LYS A 695 42.97 -5.25 -39.25
N HIS A 696 41.76 -5.49 -39.76
CA HIS A 696 40.54 -4.74 -39.41
C HIS A 696 40.75 -3.20 -39.46
N GLU A 697 41.44 -2.73 -40.50
CA GLU A 697 41.71 -1.31 -40.71
C GLU A 697 40.48 -0.61 -41.32
N ILE A 698 40.05 0.49 -40.70
CA ILE A 698 38.89 1.27 -41.15
C ILE A 698 39.34 2.66 -41.63
N ASN A 699 38.97 3.02 -42.86
CA ASN A 699 39.17 4.33 -43.44
C ASN A 699 37.82 4.88 -43.91
N ILE A 700 37.21 5.73 -43.07
CA ILE A 700 35.86 6.25 -43.29
C ILE A 700 35.88 7.29 -44.42
N ASP A 701 34.96 7.17 -45.37
CA ASP A 701 34.71 8.21 -46.37
C ASP A 701 34.12 9.44 -45.70
N THR A 702 34.86 10.56 -45.67
CA THR A 702 34.42 11.80 -45.01
C THR A 702 33.72 12.78 -45.95
N ARG A 703 33.43 12.40 -47.20
CA ARG A 703 32.70 13.26 -48.14
C ARG A 703 31.28 13.51 -47.64
N GLU A 704 30.79 14.75 -47.73
CA GLU A 704 29.43 15.10 -47.30
C GLU A 704 28.34 14.26 -47.99
N ASN A 705 28.57 13.92 -49.27
CA ASN A 705 27.73 13.01 -50.03
C ASN A 705 28.63 11.94 -50.69
N PRO A 706 28.83 10.78 -50.04
CA PRO A 706 29.59 9.68 -50.62
C PRO A 706 29.04 9.26 -51.99
N ILE A 707 29.92 9.01 -52.94
CA ILE A 707 29.53 8.60 -54.30
C ILE A 707 29.09 7.14 -54.25
N PRO A 708 27.85 6.80 -54.63
CA PRO A 708 27.40 5.40 -54.68
C PRO A 708 28.28 4.57 -55.61
N ALA A 709 28.61 3.34 -55.23
CA ALA A 709 29.43 2.45 -56.04
C ALA A 709 28.80 2.18 -57.42
N ILE A 710 27.51 1.84 -57.46
CA ILE A 710 26.77 1.53 -58.69
C ILE A 710 26.04 2.78 -59.22
N LYS A 711 26.02 2.93 -60.56
CA LYS A 711 25.22 3.94 -61.26
C LYS A 711 23.72 3.63 -61.13
N GLU A 712 22.89 4.63 -60.85
CA GLU A 712 21.44 4.47 -60.69
C GLU A 712 20.75 3.74 -61.86
N LYS A 713 21.26 3.89 -63.09
CA LYS A 713 20.73 3.20 -64.28
C LYS A 713 21.04 1.71 -64.36
N ALA A 714 22.01 1.21 -63.59
CA ALA A 714 22.41 -0.20 -63.53
C ALA A 714 21.67 -0.98 -62.43
N ILE A 715 20.85 -0.30 -61.62
CA ILE A 715 20.00 -0.89 -60.56
C ILE A 715 18.66 -1.41 -61.14
N LYS A 716 18.32 -0.99 -62.37
CA LYS A 716 17.19 -1.50 -63.16
C LYS A 716 17.69 -2.55 -64.12
#